data_AF-A0A357Z8D6-F1
#
_entry.id   AF-A0A357Z8D6-F1
#
_cell.length_a   1.000
_cell.length_b   1.000
_cell.length_c   1.000
_cell.angle_alpha   90.00
_cell.angle_beta   90.00
_cell.angle_gamma   90.00
#
_symmetry.space_group_name_H-M   'P 1'
#
loop_
_entity.id
_entity.type
_entity.pdbx_description
1 polymer ?
#
loop_
_entity_poly.entity_id
_entity_poly.type
_entity_poly.pdbx_seq_one_letter_code
_entity_poly.pdbx_strand_id
1 'polypeptide(L)'
;MGNPAKNFLALRKLELAGLSAVNPRSLQNDPVVPQVTAGLTPFIRENDINFAVLGLKPENAANVFFDEIKVNNFCQRASYINVTSSTAIANVRINEGLFGATSNAYAEVLGTSINATDNQIYLNDNFISVKIQKGTGAASLSVIDFQIDDLVYQTTNSSIYDFSEYSNSVTPAYTFFGRVKKWRLLDSTTGVLVIQPLSGTLATDVTDSTKSSIWNLSRYYVDEKNATDVIANNRFSSGESIQFAVNSASAFTVSSTNSYVALSSTVSGSNTSNLRSIVLSTSNVSRDGIATINGNTISVVSGTNMGFSANVVTVVANSSMGWLEAIVDADMPEATTSNTVYSIGSHKINDVGAMYGIFHIPSETNLKWLTGERTFIVTDTASYNDNDYNMRAITKYTALGKVNTDVNARNTVLREMTPSTQKAPEKTTQQTQKLNDRKFMAQTFFTPRGTQIADNEIKNGYGIFVSSVDLFFKTKPTNAEELLPFTLVLCKVESGIPSYAEPLASKTLEPAYIKISDNPSTSNSNTATTFRFTDPVYLLPETEYAIKLITESPDYEVWTAKLGDEYIDNLGNTRRISDQPNVGNFFKSQNASLWNPIANEDLMFVINRASFETGASGNTVYFNLTPNDKMTANIVYDYIQLTATEQVFAPTTITYEVKTVLTDGTVTDFIKINNREVFSFGGDTDVSSSSKKRRRLISSGNVASVNVKVTMRTTDDSVSPILNRERFGLTTLQNIVNNAGIANNLVSITNGGVHSNASNIVITISSPDVGTNTATANVLSSQLVNGKVVGINIINPGAGYFTSPTIILAEPSASANATAIVNGEDDVSGGNILAKYQTKIVTLEDGFDSGDLIVRLNAIRPNGTDIAVYFKVLSALDSDPFSAKKWQKMQVERDNYSSNSTQRVPLVFKHSLDKGTISYTEGTNTYPLGGTFKYFAVKICLTAEDPSVIPYVEAMRAMAVPGG
;
A
#
# COMPACT_ATOMS: atom_id res chain seq x y z
N MET A 1 28.44 -55.26 36.46
CA MET A 1 27.54 -56.36 36.86
C MET A 1 26.32 -55.76 37.54
N GLY A 2 25.11 -56.01 37.01
CA GLY A 2 23.87 -55.51 37.59
C GLY A 2 22.75 -55.36 36.54
N ASN A 3 22.11 -56.49 36.20
CA ASN A 3 20.87 -56.59 35.42
C ASN A 3 19.64 -56.40 36.36
N PRO A 4 18.39 -56.46 35.88
CA PRO A 4 17.56 -55.43 35.25
C PRO A 4 16.41 -54.95 36.16
N ALA A 5 16.11 -53.65 36.18
CA ALA A 5 14.77 -53.16 36.51
C ALA A 5 14.63 -51.70 36.10
N LYS A 6 13.93 -51.47 34.98
CA LYS A 6 12.94 -50.40 34.73
C LYS A 6 12.84 -50.10 33.24
N ASN A 7 11.96 -50.86 32.60
CA ASN A 7 11.33 -50.50 31.35
C ASN A 7 9.84 -50.88 31.48
N PHE A 8 8.95 -49.96 31.08
CA PHE A 8 7.50 -50.11 30.83
C PHE A 8 6.51 -50.29 31.99
N LEU A 9 5.67 -49.26 32.23
CA LEU A 9 4.20 -49.30 32.03
C LEU A 9 3.50 -48.00 32.53
N ALA A 10 2.86 -47.31 31.57
CA ALA A 10 1.51 -46.73 31.57
C ALA A 10 0.82 -46.11 32.82
N LEU A 11 0.04 -45.05 32.51
CA LEU A 11 -1.26 -44.65 33.09
C LEU A 11 -1.28 -43.99 34.50
N ARG A 12 -1.46 -42.65 34.54
CA ARG A 12 -2.68 -41.98 35.06
C ARG A 12 -2.54 -40.44 35.15
N LYS A 13 -3.59 -39.76 34.67
CA LYS A 13 -4.17 -38.47 35.07
C LYS A 13 -3.22 -37.39 35.63
N LEU A 14 -3.02 -36.32 34.85
CA LEU A 14 -2.79 -34.97 35.41
C LEU A 14 -4.11 -34.19 35.31
N GLU A 15 -4.63 -33.78 36.46
CA GLU A 15 -5.87 -33.02 36.60
C GLU A 15 -5.68 -31.55 36.20
N LEU A 16 -6.62 -31.04 35.41
CA LEU A 16 -6.72 -29.65 34.99
C LEU A 16 -7.56 -28.88 36.03
N ALA A 17 -6.91 -28.31 37.04
CA ALA A 17 -7.55 -27.39 38.00
C ALA A 17 -6.80 -26.05 37.95
N GLY A 18 -7.37 -25.07 37.25
CA GLY A 18 -6.74 -23.76 37.08
C GLY A 18 -7.52 -22.73 36.24
N LEU A 19 -8.85 -22.78 36.22
CA LEU A 19 -9.70 -21.71 35.67
C LEU A 19 -10.55 -21.14 36.80
N SER A 20 -10.00 -20.13 37.48
CA SER A 20 -10.75 -19.27 38.39
C SER A 20 -11.57 -18.28 37.57
N ALA A 21 -12.84 -18.13 37.94
CA ALA A 21 -13.83 -17.28 37.32
C ALA A 21 -13.36 -15.82 37.17
N VAL A 22 -13.40 -15.31 35.93
CA VAL A 22 -13.37 -13.88 35.65
C VAL A 22 -14.79 -13.35 35.85
N ASN A 23 -14.88 -12.26 36.62
CA ASN A 23 -16.10 -11.60 37.05
C ASN A 23 -16.89 -11.05 35.82
N PRO A 24 -18.17 -11.36 35.62
CA PRO A 24 -18.90 -11.05 34.37
C PRO A 24 -19.34 -9.57 34.22
N ARG A 25 -18.73 -8.63 34.94
CA ARG A 25 -19.11 -7.21 34.92
C ARG A 25 -18.19 -6.30 34.09
N SER A 26 -17.17 -6.82 33.41
CA SER A 26 -16.23 -6.01 32.61
C SER A 26 -16.38 -6.14 31.09
N LEU A 27 -17.26 -7.01 30.57
CA LEU A 27 -17.34 -7.28 29.13
C LEU A 27 -18.30 -6.35 28.34
N GLN A 28 -18.85 -5.31 28.96
CA GLN A 28 -19.85 -4.47 28.31
C GLN A 28 -19.28 -3.21 27.62
N ASN A 29 -17.97 -2.97 27.68
CA ASN A 29 -17.31 -1.80 27.08
C ASN A 29 -15.99 -2.09 26.34
N ASP A 30 -15.60 -3.35 26.15
CA ASP A 30 -14.39 -3.61 25.36
C ASP A 30 -14.75 -3.62 23.86
N PRO A 31 -14.26 -2.65 23.05
CA PRO A 31 -14.27 -2.83 21.61
C PRO A 31 -13.51 -4.12 21.34
N VAL A 32 -14.04 -4.96 20.46
CA VAL A 32 -13.30 -6.11 19.92
C VAL A 32 -12.02 -5.53 19.33
N VAL A 33 -10.90 -5.65 20.04
CA VAL A 33 -9.57 -5.31 19.53
C VAL A 33 -9.11 -6.53 18.75
N PRO A 34 -9.16 -6.55 17.41
CA PRO A 34 -8.37 -7.52 16.67
C PRO A 34 -6.90 -7.23 16.98
N GLN A 35 -6.26 -8.18 17.67
CA GLN A 35 -4.80 -8.25 17.81
C GLN A 35 -4.19 -8.51 16.42
N VAL A 36 -4.16 -7.49 15.58
CA VAL A 36 -3.27 -7.44 14.42
C VAL A 36 -2.39 -6.22 14.62
N THR A 37 -1.35 -6.40 15.42
CA THR A 37 -0.19 -5.52 15.41
C THR A 37 0.27 -5.39 13.96
N ALA A 38 0.23 -4.17 13.42
CA ALA A 38 0.73 -3.88 12.08
C ALA A 38 2.17 -4.41 11.96
N GLY A 39 2.33 -5.48 11.19
CA GLY A 39 3.55 -6.28 11.17
C GLY A 39 4.77 -5.45 10.78
N LEU A 40 5.92 -5.76 11.40
CA LEU A 40 7.21 -5.54 10.76
C LEU A 40 7.10 -6.09 9.33
N THR A 41 7.49 -5.30 8.32
CA THR A 41 7.81 -5.89 7.01
C THR A 41 9.21 -6.48 7.16
N PRO A 42 9.38 -7.82 7.19
CA PRO A 42 10.68 -8.42 7.47
C PRO A 42 11.59 -8.44 6.23
N PHE A 43 11.08 -8.00 5.07
CA PHE A 43 11.75 -8.06 3.78
C PHE A 43 12.18 -6.68 3.29
N ILE A 44 13.32 -6.64 2.58
CA ILE A 44 13.81 -5.46 1.86
C ILE A 44 12.79 -5.10 0.77
N ARG A 45 12.47 -3.81 0.64
CA ARG A 45 11.61 -3.28 -0.44
C ARG A 45 12.43 -3.11 -1.72
N GLU A 46 11.74 -3.06 -2.85
CA GLU A 46 12.36 -2.69 -4.14
C GLU A 46 13.13 -1.37 -4.02
N ASN A 47 14.37 -1.39 -4.53
CA ASN A 47 15.30 -0.28 -4.47
C ASN A 47 16.41 -0.46 -5.51
N ASP A 48 17.03 0.64 -5.93
CA ASP A 48 18.16 0.64 -6.85
C ASP A 48 19.48 0.84 -6.08
N ILE A 49 20.47 0.00 -6.38
CA ILE A 49 21.81 0.09 -5.80
C ILE A 49 22.82 0.35 -6.92
N ASN A 50 23.32 1.58 -7.01
CA ASN A 50 24.45 1.91 -7.87
C ASN A 50 25.71 1.26 -7.30
N PHE A 51 26.45 0.51 -8.13
CA PHE A 51 27.69 -0.13 -7.72
C PHE A 51 28.84 0.14 -8.69
N ALA A 52 30.04 0.23 -8.14
CA ALA A 52 31.30 0.29 -8.86
C ALA A 52 32.24 -0.76 -8.29
N VAL A 53 32.87 -1.54 -9.16
CA VAL A 53 33.85 -2.55 -8.79
C VAL A 53 35.14 -2.26 -9.53
N LEU A 54 36.24 -2.13 -8.80
CA LEU A 54 37.54 -1.68 -9.32
C LEU A 54 38.62 -2.69 -8.96
N GLY A 55 39.66 -2.80 -9.80
CA GLY A 55 40.82 -3.65 -9.55
C GLY A 55 40.56 -5.15 -9.72
N LEU A 56 39.55 -5.53 -10.50
CA LEU A 56 39.33 -6.92 -10.90
C LEU A 56 40.18 -7.28 -12.12
N LYS A 57 40.29 -8.59 -12.40
CA LYS A 57 41.02 -9.08 -13.57
C LYS A 57 40.36 -8.56 -14.85
N PRO A 58 41.07 -7.82 -15.71
CA PRO A 58 40.50 -7.28 -16.94
C PRO A 58 39.96 -8.34 -17.88
N GLU A 59 39.00 -7.94 -18.71
CA GLU A 59 38.44 -8.74 -19.82
C GLU A 59 37.80 -10.08 -19.41
N ASN A 60 37.48 -10.27 -18.11
CA ASN A 60 36.93 -11.52 -17.59
C ASN A 60 35.42 -11.42 -17.33
N ALA A 61 34.70 -12.55 -17.36
CA ALA A 61 33.26 -12.59 -17.12
C ALA A 61 32.92 -12.32 -15.64
N ALA A 62 31.89 -11.52 -15.37
CA ALA A 62 31.52 -11.12 -14.01
C ALA A 62 30.15 -11.67 -13.59
N ASN A 63 30.13 -12.52 -12.58
CA ASN A 63 28.92 -12.99 -11.91
C ASN A 63 28.68 -12.16 -10.65
N VAL A 64 27.45 -11.65 -10.49
CA VAL A 64 27.04 -10.80 -9.38
C VAL A 64 26.11 -11.59 -8.47
N PHE A 65 26.38 -11.57 -7.16
CA PHE A 65 25.59 -12.24 -6.14
C PHE A 65 25.13 -11.26 -5.06
N PHE A 66 23.91 -11.46 -4.58
CA PHE A 66 23.39 -10.81 -3.39
C PHE A 66 23.00 -11.88 -2.37
N ASP A 67 23.71 -11.87 -1.24
CA ASP A 67 23.95 -13.02 -0.37
C ASP A 67 24.46 -14.22 -1.17
N GLU A 68 23.67 -15.28 -1.29
CA GLU A 68 24.02 -16.53 -1.97
C GLU A 68 23.39 -16.64 -3.37
N ILE A 69 22.54 -15.68 -3.74
CA ILE A 69 21.73 -15.73 -4.96
C ILE A 69 22.42 -14.97 -6.08
N LYS A 70 22.56 -15.60 -7.25
CA LYS A 70 23.06 -14.93 -8.46
C LYS A 70 22.03 -13.96 -8.99
N VAL A 71 22.40 -12.68 -9.10
CA VAL A 71 21.49 -11.57 -9.45
C VAL A 71 21.84 -10.87 -10.77
N ASN A 72 22.67 -11.48 -11.64
CA ASN A 72 23.04 -10.89 -12.93
C ASN A 72 21.84 -10.43 -13.79
N ASN A 73 20.72 -11.15 -13.76
CA ASN A 73 19.52 -10.80 -14.53
C ASN A 73 18.75 -9.60 -13.94
N PHE A 74 19.14 -9.14 -12.75
CA PHE A 74 18.59 -7.96 -12.06
C PHE A 74 19.63 -6.82 -11.99
N CYS A 75 20.80 -7.02 -12.60
CA CYS A 75 21.86 -6.02 -12.68
C CYS A 75 21.90 -5.38 -14.07
N GLN A 76 21.78 -4.07 -14.09
CA GLN A 76 22.02 -3.23 -15.26
C GLN A 76 23.51 -3.01 -15.46
N ARG A 77 23.96 -3.14 -16.72
CA ARG A 77 25.29 -2.68 -17.13
C ARG A 77 25.26 -1.19 -17.44
N ALA A 78 26.23 -0.43 -16.98
CA ALA A 78 26.32 0.99 -17.30
C ALA A 78 26.60 1.21 -18.80
N SER A 79 25.72 1.94 -19.49
CA SER A 79 26.04 2.57 -20.77
C SER A 79 27.18 3.59 -20.56
N TYR A 80 27.93 3.95 -21.62
CA TYR A 80 28.98 4.96 -21.46
C TYR A 80 29.17 5.83 -22.70
N ILE A 81 29.69 7.03 -22.47
CA ILE A 81 30.12 7.97 -23.51
C ILE A 81 31.64 8.11 -23.52
N ASN A 82 32.19 8.30 -24.71
CA ASN A 82 33.58 8.70 -24.89
C ASN A 82 33.64 10.22 -25.04
N VAL A 83 34.56 10.88 -24.33
CA VAL A 83 34.72 12.35 -24.36
C VAL A 83 36.03 12.77 -25.03
N THR A 84 36.08 14.01 -25.50
CA THR A 84 37.23 14.51 -26.30
C THR A 84 38.49 14.81 -25.49
N SER A 85 38.39 15.00 -24.17
CA SER A 85 39.56 15.22 -23.30
C SER A 85 39.38 14.66 -21.89
N SER A 86 40.48 14.30 -21.24
CA SER A 86 40.50 13.78 -19.87
C SER A 86 40.18 14.84 -18.80
N THR A 87 40.40 16.11 -19.13
CA THR A 87 40.06 17.25 -18.27
C THR A 87 38.54 17.38 -18.07
N ALA A 88 37.75 16.86 -19.02
CA ALA A 88 36.29 16.76 -18.90
C ALA A 88 35.87 15.85 -17.73
N ILE A 89 36.62 14.78 -17.47
CA ILE A 89 36.28 13.75 -16.47
C ILE A 89 36.48 14.27 -15.05
N ALA A 90 37.54 15.06 -14.83
CA ALA A 90 37.91 15.57 -13.50
C ALA A 90 36.81 16.42 -12.83
N ASN A 91 35.89 16.97 -13.63
CA ASN A 91 34.82 17.84 -13.17
C ASN A 91 33.47 17.14 -13.00
N VAL A 92 33.36 15.85 -13.35
CA VAL A 92 32.12 15.09 -13.32
C VAL A 92 32.00 14.31 -12.01
N ARG A 93 30.79 14.26 -11.43
CA ARG A 93 30.49 13.57 -10.15
C ARG A 93 29.49 12.45 -10.33
N ILE A 94 29.55 11.45 -9.45
CA ILE A 94 28.54 10.38 -9.39
C ILE A 94 27.17 10.99 -9.06
N ASN A 95 26.12 10.44 -9.68
CA ASN A 95 24.73 10.91 -9.65
C ASN A 95 24.52 12.33 -10.20
N GLU A 96 25.52 12.91 -10.86
CA GLU A 96 25.35 14.19 -11.55
C GLU A 96 24.57 13.99 -12.85
N GLY A 97 23.53 14.80 -13.05
CA GLY A 97 22.73 14.79 -14.27
C GLY A 97 23.48 15.47 -15.42
N LEU A 98 23.60 14.77 -16.54
CA LEU A 98 24.18 15.25 -17.78
C LEU A 98 23.09 15.39 -18.84
N PHE A 99 23.11 16.50 -19.58
CA PHE A 99 22.10 16.80 -20.60
C PHE A 99 22.74 17.23 -21.91
N GLY A 100 22.34 16.60 -23.02
CA GLY A 100 22.89 16.89 -24.35
C GLY A 100 22.24 18.13 -24.95
N ALA A 101 23.04 19.12 -25.36
CA ALA A 101 22.51 20.40 -25.84
C ALA A 101 21.71 20.28 -27.15
N THR A 102 22.09 19.34 -28.02
CA THR A 102 21.45 19.09 -29.32
C THR A 102 20.60 17.83 -29.26
N SER A 103 21.12 16.77 -28.64
CA SER A 103 20.42 15.49 -28.53
C SER A 103 19.22 15.54 -27.61
N ASN A 104 19.21 16.47 -26.65
CA ASN A 104 18.32 16.49 -25.50
C ASN A 104 18.29 15.17 -24.73
N ALA A 105 19.36 14.37 -24.85
CA ALA A 105 19.55 13.18 -24.05
C ALA A 105 19.85 13.55 -22.60
N TYR A 106 19.44 12.71 -21.66
CA TYR A 106 19.68 12.87 -20.24
C TYR A 106 20.19 11.57 -19.63
N ALA A 107 21.24 11.65 -18.82
CA ALA A 107 21.71 10.52 -18.04
C ALA A 107 22.27 11.00 -16.71
N GLU A 108 22.40 10.08 -15.76
CA GLU A 108 23.08 10.33 -14.49
C GLU A 108 24.38 9.54 -14.44
N VAL A 109 25.43 10.13 -13.88
CA VAL A 109 26.76 9.51 -13.87
C VAL A 109 26.83 8.39 -12.84
N LEU A 110 27.27 7.20 -13.25
CA LEU A 110 27.59 6.08 -12.36
C LEU A 110 29.07 6.04 -11.98
N GLY A 111 29.94 6.56 -12.85
CA GLY A 111 31.38 6.61 -12.61
C GLY A 111 32.14 7.07 -13.84
N THR A 112 33.46 7.07 -13.75
CA THR A 112 34.36 7.51 -14.82
C THR A 112 35.47 6.48 -15.04
N SER A 113 36.18 6.56 -16.17
CA SER A 113 37.33 5.68 -16.41
C SER A 113 38.38 5.82 -15.29
N ILE A 114 38.97 4.69 -14.90
CA ILE A 114 40.05 4.66 -13.91
C ILE A 114 41.31 5.29 -14.49
N ASN A 115 41.61 5.00 -15.76
CA ASN A 115 42.72 5.62 -16.46
C ASN A 115 42.26 6.92 -17.12
N ALA A 116 43.07 7.97 -16.95
CA ALA A 116 42.82 9.27 -17.54
C ALA A 116 42.90 9.28 -19.08
N THR A 117 43.38 8.22 -19.72
CA THR A 117 43.50 8.12 -21.19
C THR A 117 42.25 7.58 -21.87
N ASP A 118 41.39 6.86 -21.15
CA ASP A 118 40.27 6.13 -21.78
C ASP A 118 39.09 7.06 -22.06
N ASN A 119 39.01 8.20 -21.36
CA ASN A 119 38.02 9.25 -21.60
C ASN A 119 36.58 8.74 -21.58
N GLN A 120 36.23 7.84 -20.65
CA GLN A 120 34.90 7.27 -20.54
C GLN A 120 34.14 7.79 -19.33
N ILE A 121 32.86 8.07 -19.52
CA ILE A 121 31.91 8.36 -18.45
C ILE A 121 30.80 7.31 -18.51
N TYR A 122 30.63 6.59 -17.40
CA TYR A 122 29.63 5.54 -17.22
C TYR A 122 28.33 6.15 -16.71
N LEU A 123 27.20 5.71 -17.27
CA LEU A 123 25.93 6.40 -17.21
C LEU A 123 24.78 5.45 -16.85
N ASN A 124 23.83 6.00 -16.08
CA ASN A 124 22.46 5.55 -15.95
C ASN A 124 21.59 6.35 -16.93
N ASP A 125 21.04 5.67 -17.93
CA ASP A 125 20.19 6.22 -18.98
C ASP A 125 18.73 5.73 -18.88
N ASN A 126 18.28 5.34 -17.68
CA ASN A 126 16.91 4.87 -17.39
C ASN A 126 15.88 6.01 -17.35
N PHE A 127 15.96 6.94 -18.29
CA PHE A 127 15.11 8.12 -18.36
C PHE A 127 14.52 8.26 -19.76
N ILE A 128 13.33 8.84 -19.83
CA ILE A 128 12.65 9.15 -21.08
C ILE A 128 12.69 10.66 -21.29
N SER A 129 13.35 11.09 -22.36
CA SER A 129 13.28 12.47 -22.83
C SER A 129 12.15 12.57 -23.85
N VAL A 130 11.10 13.30 -23.50
CA VAL A 130 9.89 13.45 -24.30
C VAL A 130 9.69 14.90 -24.72
N LYS A 131 9.33 15.11 -25.98
CA LYS A 131 8.98 16.43 -26.50
C LYS A 131 7.55 16.77 -26.10
N ILE A 132 7.39 17.89 -25.39
CA ILE A 132 6.11 18.41 -24.94
C ILE A 132 5.66 19.55 -25.85
N GLN A 133 4.41 19.51 -26.29
CA GLN A 133 3.75 20.59 -27.01
C GLN A 133 2.55 21.09 -26.19
N LYS A 134 2.29 22.40 -26.21
CA LYS A 134 1.09 22.94 -25.57
C LYS A 134 -0.18 22.40 -26.25
N GLY A 135 -1.22 22.15 -25.46
CA GLY A 135 -2.54 21.79 -25.95
C GLY A 135 -3.19 22.92 -26.75
N THR A 136 -4.22 22.57 -27.54
CA THR A 136 -4.96 23.55 -28.35
C THR A 136 -5.75 24.48 -27.43
N GLY A 137 -5.48 25.79 -27.48
CA GLY A 137 -6.13 26.79 -26.62
C GLY A 137 -5.56 26.89 -25.19
N ALA A 138 -4.59 26.05 -24.84
CA ALA A 138 -3.88 26.10 -23.56
C ALA A 138 -2.93 27.32 -23.48
N ALA A 139 -2.58 27.71 -22.26
CA ALA A 139 -1.58 28.75 -22.00
C ALA A 139 -0.21 28.44 -22.62
N SER A 140 0.61 29.47 -22.85
CA SER A 140 1.98 29.30 -23.31
C SER A 140 2.83 28.55 -22.29
N LEU A 141 3.74 27.72 -22.77
CA LEU A 141 4.68 27.00 -21.90
C LEU A 141 5.64 27.98 -21.20
N SER A 142 6.05 27.61 -19.99
CA SER A 142 6.90 28.39 -19.09
C SER A 142 7.98 27.52 -18.43
N VAL A 143 9.06 28.16 -17.98
CA VAL A 143 10.16 27.49 -17.27
C VAL A 143 9.76 26.88 -15.93
N ILE A 144 8.60 27.25 -15.39
CA ILE A 144 8.06 26.73 -14.13
C ILE A 144 7.00 25.64 -14.30
N ASP A 145 6.64 25.24 -15.53
CA ASP A 145 5.60 24.23 -15.77
C ASP A 145 5.91 22.87 -15.14
N PHE A 146 7.21 22.54 -15.05
CA PHE A 146 7.69 21.35 -14.39
C PHE A 146 8.95 21.71 -13.59
N GLN A 147 9.08 21.14 -12.40
CA GLN A 147 10.31 21.18 -11.61
C GLN A 147 10.81 19.77 -11.35
N ILE A 148 12.08 19.68 -10.99
CA ILE A 148 12.70 18.42 -10.56
C ILE A 148 11.87 17.83 -9.41
N ASP A 149 11.64 16.52 -9.46
CA ASP A 149 10.83 15.72 -8.53
C ASP A 149 9.30 15.95 -8.57
N ASP A 150 8.79 16.79 -9.48
CA ASP A 150 7.35 16.81 -9.77
C ASP A 150 6.89 15.42 -10.27
N LEU A 151 5.66 15.06 -9.94
CA LEU A 151 5.03 13.82 -10.39
C LEU A 151 4.13 14.11 -11.59
N VAL A 152 4.28 13.32 -12.65
CA VAL A 152 3.53 13.44 -13.89
C VAL A 152 2.81 12.16 -14.24
N TYR A 153 1.67 12.27 -14.92
CA TYR A 153 0.84 11.12 -15.26
C TYR A 153 0.08 11.28 -16.58
N GLN A 154 -0.35 10.16 -17.13
CA GLN A 154 -1.30 10.09 -18.24
C GLN A 154 -2.49 9.19 -17.85
N THR A 155 -3.60 9.37 -18.55
CA THR A 155 -4.84 8.61 -18.35
C THR A 155 -5.31 8.00 -19.67
N THR A 156 -6.25 7.04 -19.59
CA THR A 156 -6.76 6.30 -20.76
C THR A 156 -7.41 7.18 -21.82
N ASN A 157 -7.92 8.36 -21.46
CA ASN A 157 -8.68 9.25 -22.35
C ASN A 157 -8.13 10.68 -22.34
N SER A 158 -6.85 10.86 -21.99
CA SER A 158 -6.20 12.18 -21.87
C SER A 158 -6.94 13.18 -20.95
N SER A 159 -7.84 12.71 -20.08
CA SER A 159 -8.61 13.58 -19.20
C SER A 159 -7.81 13.93 -17.95
N ILE A 160 -7.90 15.18 -17.51
CA ILE A 160 -7.38 15.61 -16.21
C ILE A 160 -8.10 14.84 -15.09
N TYR A 161 -7.41 14.62 -13.97
CA TYR A 161 -8.01 13.95 -12.83
C TYR A 161 -8.92 14.94 -12.08
N ASP A 162 -10.19 14.60 -11.98
CA ASP A 162 -11.10 15.31 -11.10
C ASP A 162 -11.12 14.64 -9.72
N PHE A 163 -10.61 15.34 -8.71
CA PHE A 163 -10.62 14.89 -7.32
C PHE A 163 -11.99 14.99 -6.66
N SER A 164 -13.05 15.43 -7.34
CA SER A 164 -14.25 15.93 -6.65
C SER A 164 -15.38 14.93 -6.37
N GLU A 165 -15.48 13.75 -7.02
CA GLU A 165 -16.73 12.96 -6.93
C GLU A 165 -16.59 11.43 -6.79
N TYR A 166 -17.60 10.82 -6.16
CA TYR A 166 -17.91 9.39 -6.29
C TYR A 166 -18.28 9.14 -7.74
N SER A 167 -17.28 8.84 -8.55
CA SER A 167 -17.49 8.52 -9.94
C SER A 167 -17.46 7.01 -10.11
N ASN A 168 -18.41 6.46 -10.87
CA ASN A 168 -18.34 5.07 -11.32
C ASN A 168 -17.13 4.85 -12.25
N SER A 169 -16.51 5.93 -12.73
CA SER A 169 -15.16 5.91 -13.27
C SER A 169 -14.18 5.74 -12.12
N VAL A 170 -13.45 4.64 -12.19
CA VAL A 170 -12.25 4.35 -11.40
C VAL A 170 -11.41 5.63 -11.28
N THR A 171 -10.59 5.76 -10.23
CA THR A 171 -9.31 6.49 -10.41
C THR A 171 -8.76 6.02 -11.75
N PRO A 172 -8.64 6.86 -12.80
CA PRO A 172 -8.22 6.34 -14.09
C PRO A 172 -6.91 5.62 -13.83
N ALA A 173 -6.86 4.34 -14.19
CA ALA A 173 -5.64 3.58 -14.10
C ALA A 173 -4.59 4.43 -14.81
N TYR A 174 -3.57 4.86 -14.08
CA TYR A 174 -2.50 5.63 -14.69
C TYR A 174 -1.96 4.77 -15.82
N THR A 175 -2.20 5.19 -17.07
CA THR A 175 -1.59 4.51 -18.21
C THR A 175 -0.09 4.73 -18.16
N PHE A 176 0.34 5.84 -17.56
CA PHE A 176 1.72 6.17 -17.24
C PHE A 176 1.82 7.01 -15.96
N PHE A 177 2.86 6.77 -15.17
CA PHE A 177 3.22 7.57 -14.01
C PHE A 177 4.75 7.71 -13.95
N GLY A 178 5.24 8.93 -13.71
CA GLY A 178 6.67 9.22 -13.70
C GLY A 178 7.06 10.42 -12.85
N ARG A 179 8.36 10.57 -12.62
CA ARG A 179 8.96 11.69 -11.89
C ARG A 179 9.79 12.56 -12.83
N VAL A 180 9.65 13.88 -12.72
CA VAL A 180 10.42 14.83 -13.53
C VAL A 180 11.87 14.90 -13.05
N LYS A 181 12.81 14.78 -13.98
CA LYS A 181 14.25 14.92 -13.73
C LYS A 181 14.83 16.21 -14.31
N LYS A 182 14.24 16.72 -15.39
CA LYS A 182 14.60 18.01 -15.99
C LYS A 182 13.47 18.52 -16.87
N TRP A 183 13.33 19.85 -16.92
CA TRP A 183 12.49 20.56 -17.87
C TRP A 183 13.31 21.58 -18.62
N ARG A 184 13.19 21.58 -19.96
CA ARG A 184 13.81 22.57 -20.84
C ARG A 184 12.73 23.20 -21.71
N LEU A 185 12.45 24.48 -21.48
CA LEU A 185 11.65 25.27 -22.40
C LEU A 185 12.47 25.53 -23.68
N LEU A 186 11.91 25.22 -24.85
CA LEU A 186 12.52 25.56 -26.13
C LEU A 186 11.94 26.88 -26.66
N ASP A 187 10.61 26.98 -26.65
CA ASP A 187 9.85 28.18 -27.00
C ASP A 187 8.50 28.18 -26.27
N SER A 188 7.65 29.19 -26.54
CA SER A 188 6.33 29.34 -25.88
C SER A 188 5.31 28.23 -26.17
N THR A 189 5.62 27.29 -27.07
CA THR A 189 4.74 26.21 -27.53
C THR A 189 5.35 24.82 -27.38
N THR A 190 6.67 24.72 -27.29
CA THR A 190 7.42 23.46 -27.26
C THR A 190 8.46 23.43 -26.15
N GLY A 191 8.61 22.29 -25.49
CA GLY A 191 9.68 22.02 -24.54
C GLY A 191 10.11 20.55 -24.54
N VAL A 192 11.14 20.23 -23.77
CA VAL A 192 11.60 18.85 -23.53
C VAL A 192 11.49 18.55 -22.04
N LEU A 193 10.77 17.47 -21.73
CA LEU A 193 10.60 16.95 -20.38
C LEU A 193 11.38 15.65 -20.26
N VAL A 194 12.20 15.54 -19.22
CA VAL A 194 12.89 14.31 -18.86
C VAL A 194 12.16 13.67 -17.69
N ILE A 195 11.75 12.42 -17.87
CA ILE A 195 10.93 11.67 -16.92
C ILE A 195 11.66 10.39 -16.53
N GLN A 196 11.76 10.13 -15.23
CA GLN A 196 12.02 8.80 -14.69
C GLN A 196 10.68 8.04 -14.62
N PRO A 197 10.48 6.99 -15.44
CA PRO A 197 9.26 6.19 -15.38
C PRO A 197 9.16 5.46 -14.04
N LEU A 198 7.97 5.48 -13.43
CA LEU A 198 7.69 4.76 -12.18
C LEU A 198 6.69 3.61 -12.40
N SER A 199 5.75 3.79 -13.32
CA SER A 199 4.79 2.74 -13.70
C SER A 199 4.15 3.01 -15.06
N GLY A 200 3.67 1.97 -15.71
CA GLY A 200 2.89 2.06 -16.94
C GLY A 200 3.73 2.39 -18.19
N THR A 201 3.03 2.73 -19.27
CA THR A 201 3.57 2.97 -20.61
C THR A 201 3.26 4.40 -21.04
N LEU A 202 4.31 5.17 -21.33
CA LEU A 202 4.18 6.51 -21.87
C LEU A 202 3.57 6.44 -23.28
N ALA A 203 2.44 7.12 -23.45
CA ALA A 203 1.84 7.37 -24.74
C ALA A 203 2.30 8.72 -25.30
N THR A 204 2.52 8.78 -26.61
CA THR A 204 2.81 10.02 -27.33
C THR A 204 1.87 10.15 -28.52
N ASP A 205 1.84 11.31 -29.18
CA ASP A 205 1.04 11.49 -30.39
C ASP A 205 1.40 10.50 -31.51
N VAL A 206 2.64 10.00 -31.53
CA VAL A 206 3.09 8.96 -32.46
C VAL A 206 2.60 7.58 -32.04
N THR A 207 2.49 7.29 -30.74
CA THR A 207 2.11 5.95 -30.27
C THR A 207 0.61 5.77 -30.07
N ASP A 208 -0.04 6.76 -29.48
CA ASP A 208 -1.49 6.84 -29.26
C ASP A 208 -1.88 8.29 -28.93
N SER A 209 -2.30 9.04 -29.96
CA SER A 209 -2.74 10.44 -29.81
C SER A 209 -4.01 10.64 -28.98
N THR A 210 -4.72 9.56 -28.61
CA THR A 210 -5.86 9.64 -27.71
C THR A 210 -5.47 9.65 -26.22
N LYS A 211 -4.18 9.41 -25.92
CA LYS A 211 -3.62 9.24 -24.57
C LYS A 211 -2.37 10.09 -24.30
N SER A 212 -2.01 10.99 -25.21
CA SER A 212 -0.74 11.73 -25.18
C SER A 212 -0.70 12.87 -24.16
N SER A 213 -1.82 13.26 -23.55
CA SER A 213 -1.84 14.38 -22.60
C SER A 213 -1.16 14.02 -21.30
N ILE A 214 -0.16 14.82 -20.92
CA ILE A 214 0.62 14.69 -19.69
C ILE A 214 0.23 15.76 -18.68
N TRP A 215 -0.11 15.29 -17.47
CA TRP A 215 -0.59 16.13 -16.38
C TRP A 215 0.45 16.19 -15.26
N ASN A 216 0.59 17.35 -14.62
CA ASN A 216 1.46 17.52 -13.46
C ASN A 216 0.63 17.37 -12.17
N LEU A 217 0.78 16.23 -11.51
CA LEU A 217 0.07 15.89 -10.27
C LEU A 217 0.50 16.78 -9.09
N SER A 218 1.77 17.17 -9.04
CA SER A 218 2.32 17.96 -7.93
C SER A 218 1.83 19.41 -7.93
N ARG A 219 1.39 19.93 -9.08
CA ARG A 219 1.07 21.35 -9.27
C ARG A 219 -0.37 21.62 -9.68
N TYR A 220 -1.14 20.59 -9.99
CA TYR A 220 -2.55 20.70 -10.37
C TYR A 220 -2.79 21.68 -11.53
N TYR A 221 -1.96 21.62 -12.58
CA TYR A 221 -2.19 22.42 -13.78
C TYR A 221 -3.42 21.92 -14.53
N VAL A 222 -4.30 22.86 -14.90
CA VAL A 222 -5.52 22.59 -15.68
C VAL A 222 -5.25 22.64 -17.19
N ASP A 223 -4.16 23.27 -17.60
CA ASP A 223 -3.78 23.41 -19.01
C ASP A 223 -3.18 22.12 -19.58
N GLU A 224 -3.79 21.62 -20.66
CA GLU A 224 -3.36 20.43 -21.38
C GLU A 224 -1.96 20.62 -22.00
N LYS A 225 -1.09 19.63 -21.79
CA LYS A 225 0.23 19.53 -22.40
C LYS A 225 0.35 18.14 -23.02
N ASN A 226 0.82 18.04 -24.25
CA ASN A 226 0.82 16.78 -25.00
C ASN A 226 2.25 16.27 -25.20
N ALA A 227 2.46 15.00 -24.85
CA ALA A 227 3.64 14.24 -25.18
C ALA A 227 3.60 13.90 -26.68
N THR A 228 4.44 14.55 -27.47
CA THR A 228 4.39 14.41 -28.93
C THR A 228 5.24 13.23 -29.41
N ASP A 229 6.46 13.12 -28.89
CA ASP A 229 7.42 12.10 -29.32
C ASP A 229 8.50 11.84 -28.26
N VAL A 230 8.99 10.61 -28.18
CA VAL A 230 10.18 10.25 -27.39
C VAL A 230 11.41 10.49 -28.25
N ILE A 231 12.35 11.24 -27.70
CA ILE A 231 13.56 11.65 -28.40
C ILE A 231 14.50 10.45 -28.51
N ALA A 232 14.51 9.81 -29.69
CA ALA A 232 15.47 8.82 -30.20
C ALA A 232 16.25 8.04 -29.12
N ASN A 233 15.51 7.41 -28.20
CA ASN A 233 16.05 6.55 -27.16
C ASN A 233 16.97 7.22 -26.12
N ASN A 234 16.83 8.53 -25.94
CA ASN A 234 17.56 9.32 -24.94
C ASN A 234 19.11 9.18 -25.04
N ARG A 235 19.65 9.02 -26.26
CA ARG A 235 21.10 8.82 -26.51
C ARG A 235 21.83 10.08 -26.94
N PHE A 236 23.04 10.28 -26.41
CA PHE A 236 23.92 11.38 -26.79
C PHE A 236 24.43 11.22 -28.23
N SER A 237 24.68 12.34 -28.90
CA SER A 237 25.12 12.41 -30.29
C SER A 237 26.63 12.67 -30.41
N SER A 238 27.23 12.13 -31.46
CA SER A 238 28.60 12.44 -31.89
C SER A 238 28.89 13.95 -31.93
N GLY A 239 29.97 14.37 -31.28
CA GLY A 239 30.47 15.75 -31.32
C GLY A 239 29.62 16.78 -30.56
N GLU A 240 28.58 16.37 -29.83
CA GLU A 240 27.71 17.33 -29.16
C GLU A 240 28.30 17.88 -27.85
N SER A 241 27.87 19.08 -27.46
CA SER A 241 28.18 19.64 -26.14
C SER A 241 27.21 19.11 -25.09
N ILE A 242 27.77 18.61 -23.99
CA ILE A 242 27.06 18.20 -22.79
C ILE A 242 27.00 19.36 -21.81
N GLN A 243 25.86 19.52 -21.15
CA GLN A 243 25.62 20.49 -20.10
C GLN A 243 25.27 19.78 -18.80
N PHE A 244 25.65 20.36 -17.66
CA PHE A 244 25.16 19.90 -16.36
C PHE A 244 23.66 20.19 -16.23
N ALA A 245 22.88 19.19 -15.83
CA ALA A 245 21.42 19.31 -15.80
C ALA A 245 20.93 20.42 -14.86
N VAL A 246 21.66 20.66 -13.77
CA VAL A 246 21.32 21.56 -12.66
C VAL A 246 21.38 23.04 -13.02
N ASN A 247 22.37 23.45 -13.80
CA ASN A 247 22.65 24.86 -14.09
C ASN A 247 22.80 25.13 -15.60
N SER A 248 22.71 24.09 -16.43
CA SER A 248 22.89 24.14 -17.88
C SER A 248 24.26 24.70 -18.33
N ALA A 249 25.25 24.73 -17.43
CA ALA A 249 26.62 25.10 -17.77
C ALA A 249 27.25 24.02 -18.65
N SER A 250 28.01 24.42 -19.67
CA SER A 250 28.74 23.49 -20.53
C SER A 250 29.72 22.67 -19.70
N ALA A 251 29.64 21.35 -19.82
CA ALA A 251 30.50 20.39 -19.15
C ALA A 251 31.66 20.00 -20.06
N PHE A 252 31.36 19.33 -21.18
CA PHE A 252 32.37 18.79 -22.12
C PHE A 252 31.74 18.42 -23.47
N THR A 253 32.56 17.92 -24.40
CA THR A 253 32.11 17.49 -25.72
C THR A 253 32.25 15.98 -25.88
N VAL A 254 31.23 15.35 -26.46
CA VAL A 254 31.25 13.92 -26.80
C VAL A 254 32.21 13.68 -27.97
N SER A 255 32.99 12.61 -27.91
CA SER A 255 33.88 12.16 -28.98
C SER A 255 33.12 11.99 -30.30
N SER A 256 33.79 12.28 -31.42
CA SER A 256 33.24 12.03 -32.75
C SER A 256 33.24 10.55 -33.14
N THR A 257 34.06 9.74 -32.47
CA THR A 257 34.26 8.31 -32.73
C THR A 257 33.76 7.50 -31.54
N ASN A 258 32.95 6.46 -31.78
CA ASN A 258 32.32 5.62 -30.76
C ASN A 258 31.64 6.44 -29.65
N SER A 259 30.94 7.51 -30.05
CA SER A 259 30.41 8.56 -29.16
C SER A 259 29.63 8.01 -27.97
N TYR A 260 28.75 7.02 -28.23
CA TYR A 260 27.86 6.41 -27.26
C TYR A 260 27.86 4.88 -27.41
N VAL A 261 28.02 4.16 -26.30
CA VAL A 261 27.89 2.71 -26.24
C VAL A 261 26.69 2.36 -25.37
N ALA A 262 25.63 1.89 -26.03
CA ALA A 262 24.36 1.56 -25.39
C ALA A 262 24.41 0.14 -24.82
N LEU A 263 24.47 0.02 -23.49
CA LEU A 263 24.48 -1.27 -22.78
C LEU A 263 23.24 -1.48 -21.92
N SER A 264 22.44 -0.44 -21.73
CA SER A 264 21.15 -0.49 -21.06
C SER A 264 20.30 0.68 -21.52
N SER A 265 19.02 0.68 -21.14
CA SER A 265 18.16 1.87 -21.06
C SER A 265 16.79 1.43 -20.50
N THR A 266 15.86 2.37 -20.42
CA THR A 266 14.45 2.09 -20.20
C THR A 266 13.71 1.89 -21.52
N VAL A 267 12.64 1.09 -21.49
CA VAL A 267 11.77 0.87 -22.65
C VAL A 267 10.97 2.15 -22.93
N SER A 268 10.90 2.57 -24.19
CA SER A 268 10.23 3.84 -24.53
C SER A 268 8.71 3.72 -24.64
N GLY A 269 8.17 2.53 -24.90
CA GLY A 269 6.74 2.27 -25.08
C GLY A 269 6.40 0.79 -25.10
N SER A 270 5.12 0.44 -25.25
CA SER A 270 4.66 -0.96 -25.23
C SER A 270 4.22 -1.42 -26.61
N ASN A 271 4.76 -2.55 -27.09
CA ASN A 271 4.27 -3.21 -28.30
C ASN A 271 3.26 -4.30 -27.92
N THR A 272 1.97 -3.95 -27.94
CA THR A 272 0.88 -4.88 -27.60
C THR A 272 0.57 -5.90 -28.70
N SER A 273 1.17 -5.77 -29.88
CA SER A 273 0.90 -6.62 -31.04
C SER A 273 1.93 -7.75 -31.19
N ASN A 274 3.05 -7.68 -30.48
CA ASN A 274 4.14 -8.64 -30.59
C ASN A 274 4.95 -8.77 -29.28
N LEU A 275 4.84 -9.92 -28.62
CA LEU A 275 5.56 -10.24 -27.38
C LEU A 275 7.06 -10.51 -27.57
N ARG A 276 7.57 -10.44 -28.80
CA ARG A 276 9.00 -10.56 -29.12
C ARG A 276 9.65 -9.22 -29.44
N SER A 277 8.96 -8.10 -29.17
CA SER A 277 9.45 -6.76 -29.47
C SER A 277 9.68 -5.97 -28.18
N ILE A 278 10.88 -5.42 -28.04
CA ILE A 278 11.21 -4.40 -27.05
C ILE A 278 11.33 -3.06 -27.76
N VAL A 279 10.42 -2.13 -27.45
CA VAL A 279 10.38 -0.80 -28.07
C VAL A 279 11.52 0.05 -27.54
N LEU A 280 12.49 0.27 -28.41
CA LEU A 280 13.67 1.06 -28.12
C LEU A 280 13.34 2.54 -28.24
N SER A 281 12.66 2.99 -29.29
CA SER A 281 12.27 4.40 -29.47
C SER A 281 10.91 4.50 -30.15
N THR A 282 10.10 5.51 -29.80
CA THR A 282 8.82 5.77 -30.49
C THR A 282 8.98 6.61 -31.76
N SER A 283 10.23 6.91 -32.15
CA SER A 283 10.59 7.51 -33.42
C SER A 283 11.56 6.62 -34.20
N ASN A 284 11.36 6.53 -35.51
CA ASN A 284 12.20 5.78 -36.45
C ASN A 284 13.48 6.56 -36.82
N VAL A 285 14.20 7.03 -35.81
CA VAL A 285 15.48 7.73 -35.99
C VAL A 285 16.58 6.86 -35.41
N SER A 286 17.49 6.41 -36.27
CA SER A 286 18.70 5.70 -35.85
C SER A 286 19.68 6.68 -35.19
N ARG A 287 20.27 6.28 -34.06
CA ARG A 287 21.32 6.99 -33.32
C ARG A 287 22.46 6.07 -32.91
N ASP A 288 23.58 6.68 -32.51
CA ASP A 288 24.79 6.00 -32.03
C ASP A 288 24.46 4.92 -30.96
N GLY A 289 25.13 3.76 -31.05
CA GLY A 289 24.97 2.65 -30.10
C GLY A 289 23.97 1.55 -30.48
N ILE A 290 23.15 1.71 -31.53
CA ILE A 290 22.19 0.66 -31.98
C ILE A 290 22.89 -0.62 -32.44
N ALA A 291 24.02 -0.50 -33.14
CA ALA A 291 24.76 -1.65 -33.64
C ALA A 291 25.28 -2.57 -32.52
N THR A 292 25.47 -2.03 -31.31
CA THR A 292 25.89 -2.77 -30.12
C THR A 292 24.81 -3.74 -29.61
N ILE A 293 23.54 -3.54 -29.96
CA ILE A 293 22.42 -4.36 -29.48
C ILE A 293 22.28 -5.65 -30.31
N ASN A 294 22.52 -5.59 -31.62
CA ASN A 294 22.35 -6.74 -32.51
C ASN A 294 23.28 -7.91 -32.15
N GLY A 295 22.71 -9.12 -32.06
CA GLY A 295 23.47 -10.34 -31.79
C GLY A 295 23.91 -10.53 -30.34
N ASN A 296 23.49 -9.63 -29.43
CA ASN A 296 23.71 -9.78 -27.99
C ASN A 296 22.44 -10.32 -27.30
N THR A 297 22.61 -10.84 -26.09
CA THR A 297 21.50 -11.13 -25.18
C THR A 297 20.93 -9.83 -24.63
N ILE A 298 19.61 -9.71 -24.53
CA ILE A 298 18.92 -8.63 -23.82
C ILE A 298 18.24 -9.23 -22.59
N SER A 299 18.45 -8.61 -21.43
CA SER A 299 17.84 -9.02 -20.16
C SER A 299 17.02 -7.88 -19.59
N VAL A 300 15.84 -8.20 -19.10
CA VAL A 300 14.98 -7.24 -18.40
C VAL A 300 15.34 -7.26 -16.92
N VAL A 301 15.91 -6.16 -16.44
CA VAL A 301 16.52 -6.07 -15.11
C VAL A 301 15.62 -5.43 -14.06
N SER A 302 14.59 -4.69 -14.50
CA SER A 302 13.56 -4.10 -13.64
C SER A 302 12.27 -3.86 -14.42
N GLY A 303 11.15 -3.70 -13.71
CA GLY A 303 9.82 -3.41 -14.27
C GLY A 303 9.10 -4.64 -14.85
N THR A 304 8.27 -4.43 -15.87
CA THR A 304 7.46 -5.51 -16.48
C THR A 304 8.35 -6.53 -17.17
N ASN A 305 8.12 -7.82 -16.88
CA ASN A 305 8.95 -8.97 -17.27
C ASN A 305 10.36 -9.03 -16.65
N MET A 306 10.59 -8.38 -15.50
CA MET A 306 11.85 -8.50 -14.76
C MET A 306 12.32 -9.96 -14.62
N GLY A 307 13.62 -10.18 -14.80
CA GLY A 307 14.25 -11.50 -14.82
C GLY A 307 14.26 -12.20 -16.19
N PHE A 308 13.49 -11.71 -17.18
CA PHE A 308 13.47 -12.24 -18.54
C PHE A 308 14.81 -12.02 -19.26
N SER A 309 15.21 -12.97 -20.11
CA SER A 309 16.41 -12.84 -20.94
C SER A 309 16.25 -13.62 -22.25
N ALA A 310 16.68 -13.03 -23.36
CA ALA A 310 16.58 -13.60 -24.71
C ALA A 310 17.68 -13.04 -25.63
N ASN A 311 17.95 -13.68 -26.76
CA ASN A 311 18.89 -13.14 -27.75
C ASN A 311 18.19 -12.16 -28.68
N VAL A 312 18.85 -11.04 -28.98
CA VAL A 312 18.38 -10.08 -29.98
C VAL A 312 18.73 -10.62 -31.36
N VAL A 313 17.71 -10.99 -32.12
CA VAL A 313 17.82 -11.45 -33.51
C VAL A 313 18.17 -10.28 -34.42
N THR A 314 17.48 -9.16 -34.25
CA THR A 314 17.65 -7.96 -35.08
C THR A 314 17.02 -6.74 -34.42
N VAL A 315 17.54 -5.55 -34.73
CA VAL A 315 16.92 -4.27 -34.44
C VAL A 315 16.37 -3.70 -35.75
N VAL A 316 15.08 -3.41 -35.77
CA VAL A 316 14.35 -3.01 -36.98
C VAL A 316 13.50 -1.78 -36.75
N ALA A 317 13.32 -1.02 -37.83
CA ALA A 317 12.35 0.05 -37.91
C ALA A 317 10.97 -0.54 -38.22
N ASN A 318 10.00 -0.31 -37.34
CA ASN A 318 8.60 -0.64 -37.59
C ASN A 318 7.95 0.48 -38.39
N SER A 319 7.89 0.35 -39.72
CA SER A 319 7.35 1.39 -40.61
C SER A 319 5.85 1.65 -40.41
N SER A 320 5.10 0.68 -39.90
CA SER A 320 3.67 0.82 -39.63
C SER A 320 3.40 1.67 -38.38
N MET A 321 4.18 1.49 -37.33
CA MET A 321 4.03 2.20 -36.06
C MET A 321 4.94 3.44 -35.96
N GLY A 322 5.96 3.54 -36.80
CA GLY A 322 6.94 4.64 -36.78
C GLY A 322 8.03 4.49 -35.70
N TRP A 323 8.22 3.30 -35.13
CA TRP A 323 9.10 3.05 -33.98
C TRP A 323 10.36 2.27 -34.35
N LEU A 324 11.33 2.23 -33.44
CA LEU A 324 12.51 1.37 -33.52
C LEU A 324 12.42 0.29 -32.42
N GLU A 325 12.60 -0.98 -32.78
CA GLU A 325 12.41 -2.12 -31.87
C GLU A 325 13.53 -3.17 -31.97
N ALA A 326 13.86 -3.79 -30.83
CA ALA A 326 14.68 -4.99 -30.79
C ALA A 326 13.77 -6.23 -30.83
N ILE A 327 14.01 -7.11 -31.80
CA ILE A 327 13.30 -8.38 -31.94
C ILE A 327 14.10 -9.48 -31.24
N VAL A 328 13.47 -10.13 -30.28
CA VAL A 328 14.06 -11.22 -29.49
C VAL A 328 13.67 -12.61 -30.02
N ASP A 329 14.46 -13.62 -29.65
CA ASP A 329 14.26 -15.02 -30.05
C ASP A 329 13.34 -15.84 -29.13
N ALA A 330 12.75 -15.22 -28.10
CA ALA A 330 11.78 -15.84 -27.21
C ALA A 330 10.60 -14.90 -26.92
N ASP A 331 9.40 -15.47 -26.71
CA ASP A 331 8.22 -14.70 -26.32
C ASP A 331 8.34 -14.23 -24.87
N MET A 332 8.10 -12.94 -24.63
CA MET A 332 7.94 -12.41 -23.27
C MET A 332 6.57 -12.80 -22.70
N PRO A 333 6.44 -12.98 -21.37
CA PRO A 333 5.14 -13.28 -20.75
C PRO A 333 4.06 -12.24 -21.04
N GLU A 334 4.42 -10.96 -21.01
CA GLU A 334 3.55 -9.82 -21.31
C GLU A 334 4.30 -8.76 -22.13
N ALA A 335 3.61 -7.75 -22.66
CA ALA A 335 4.27 -6.65 -23.35
C ALA A 335 5.04 -5.78 -22.34
N THR A 336 6.25 -5.34 -22.69
CA THR A 336 7.03 -4.43 -21.82
C THR A 336 6.37 -3.05 -21.73
N THR A 337 6.66 -2.33 -20.65
CA THR A 337 6.08 -1.01 -20.36
C THR A 337 7.20 0.00 -20.14
N SER A 338 6.89 1.29 -20.07
CA SER A 338 7.92 2.33 -19.96
C SER A 338 8.69 2.33 -18.64
N ASN A 339 8.23 1.65 -17.60
CA ASN A 339 9.00 1.40 -16.38
C ASN A 339 9.91 0.17 -16.45
N THR A 340 9.93 -0.55 -17.58
CA THR A 340 10.85 -1.65 -17.82
C THR A 340 12.24 -1.11 -18.12
N VAL A 341 13.26 -1.69 -17.47
CA VAL A 341 14.68 -1.42 -17.75
C VAL A 341 15.31 -2.67 -18.34
N TYR A 342 16.06 -2.50 -19.43
CA TYR A 342 16.77 -3.59 -20.08
C TYR A 342 18.29 -3.38 -20.03
N SER A 343 19.03 -4.48 -20.08
CA SER A 343 20.49 -4.55 -20.10
C SER A 343 20.95 -5.47 -21.24
N ILE A 344 22.03 -5.11 -21.93
CA ILE A 344 22.53 -5.77 -23.13
C ILE A 344 23.84 -6.49 -22.83
N GLY A 345 23.91 -7.76 -23.23
CA GLY A 345 25.09 -8.61 -23.13
C GLY A 345 25.41 -9.05 -21.70
N SER A 346 26.33 -10.01 -21.59
CA SER A 346 26.81 -10.50 -20.29
C SER A 346 27.67 -9.47 -19.57
N HIS A 347 27.64 -9.50 -18.24
CA HIS A 347 28.50 -8.68 -17.40
C HIS A 347 29.96 -9.10 -17.56
N LYS A 348 30.83 -8.14 -17.86
CA LYS A 348 32.25 -8.35 -18.12
C LYS A 348 33.04 -7.19 -17.53
N ILE A 349 34.18 -7.49 -16.94
CA ILE A 349 35.14 -6.48 -16.47
C ILE A 349 35.80 -5.85 -17.69
N ASN A 350 35.90 -4.52 -17.71
CA ASN A 350 36.55 -3.82 -18.80
C ASN A 350 38.07 -4.11 -18.85
N ASP A 351 38.73 -3.56 -19.85
CA ASP A 351 40.17 -3.69 -20.11
C ASP A 351 41.07 -3.10 -19.02
N VAL A 352 40.51 -2.28 -18.12
CA VAL A 352 41.20 -1.64 -16.99
C VAL A 352 40.81 -2.18 -15.62
N GLY A 353 40.05 -3.28 -15.57
CA GLY A 353 39.71 -3.94 -14.32
C GLY A 353 38.54 -3.31 -13.56
N ALA A 354 37.69 -2.54 -14.23
CA ALA A 354 36.51 -1.85 -13.69
C ALA A 354 35.18 -2.43 -14.21
N MET A 355 34.14 -2.31 -13.40
CA MET A 355 32.75 -2.55 -13.79
C MET A 355 31.81 -1.62 -13.03
N TYR A 356 30.90 -0.97 -13.75
CA TYR A 356 29.88 -0.08 -13.20
C TYR A 356 28.49 -0.58 -13.59
N GLY A 357 27.52 -0.41 -12.70
CA GLY A 357 26.16 -0.85 -12.95
C GLY A 357 25.19 -0.48 -11.84
N ILE A 358 23.95 -0.93 -12.00
CA ILE A 358 22.87 -0.76 -11.03
C ILE A 358 22.30 -2.13 -10.72
N PHE A 359 22.18 -2.49 -9.45
CA PHE A 359 21.42 -3.66 -9.04
C PHE A 359 20.02 -3.22 -8.62
N HIS A 360 19.01 -3.68 -9.36
CA HIS A 360 17.60 -3.45 -9.04
C HIS A 360 17.14 -4.56 -8.11
N ILE A 361 16.82 -4.25 -6.85
CA ILE A 361 16.26 -5.24 -5.92
C ILE A 361 14.82 -5.56 -6.38
N PRO A 362 14.52 -6.80 -6.79
CA PRO A 362 13.19 -7.15 -7.27
C PRO A 362 12.14 -7.12 -6.15
N SER A 363 10.89 -6.77 -6.51
CA SER A 363 9.70 -6.90 -5.66
C SER A 363 8.97 -8.25 -5.84
N GLU A 364 9.60 -9.24 -6.48
CA GLU A 364 8.99 -10.54 -6.78
C GLU A 364 8.56 -11.31 -5.54
N THR A 365 7.47 -12.07 -5.67
CA THR A 365 6.93 -12.85 -4.53
C THR A 365 7.91 -13.94 -4.08
N ASN A 366 8.69 -14.49 -5.01
CA ASN A 366 9.56 -15.65 -4.79
C ASN A 366 11.05 -15.29 -4.56
N LEU A 367 11.42 -14.02 -4.76
CA LEU A 367 12.80 -13.55 -4.61
C LEU A 367 12.81 -12.33 -3.68
N LYS A 368 13.06 -12.58 -2.39
CA LYS A 368 13.08 -11.56 -1.33
C LYS A 368 14.21 -11.80 -0.37
N TRP A 369 14.81 -10.73 0.13
CA TRP A 369 15.81 -10.77 1.18
C TRP A 369 15.24 -10.17 2.46
N LEU A 370 15.63 -10.73 3.60
CA LEU A 370 15.24 -10.18 4.89
C LEU A 370 15.96 -8.83 5.13
N THR A 371 15.36 -7.92 5.89
CA THR A 371 16.08 -6.74 6.38
C THR A 371 17.26 -7.19 7.28
N GLY A 372 18.38 -6.47 7.25
CA GLY A 372 19.62 -6.76 7.97
C GLY A 372 20.86 -6.38 7.15
N GLU A 373 22.04 -6.79 7.62
CA GLU A 373 23.25 -6.79 6.79
C GLU A 373 23.16 -7.93 5.75
N ARG A 374 23.50 -7.60 4.50
CA ARG A 374 23.51 -8.45 3.31
C ARG A 374 24.86 -8.33 2.63
N THR A 375 25.26 -9.35 1.89
CA THR A 375 26.56 -9.35 1.17
C THR A 375 26.34 -9.14 -0.31
N PHE A 376 27.11 -8.25 -0.94
CA PHE A 376 27.13 -8.07 -2.39
C PHE A 376 28.50 -8.50 -2.92
N ILE A 377 28.51 -9.46 -3.84
CA ILE A 377 29.73 -10.13 -4.31
C ILE A 377 29.80 -10.06 -5.84
N VAL A 378 30.98 -9.79 -6.38
CA VAL A 378 31.28 -9.94 -7.81
C VAL A 378 32.47 -10.85 -7.98
N THR A 379 32.35 -11.89 -8.82
CA THR A 379 33.41 -12.89 -9.04
C THR A 379 33.31 -13.51 -10.44
N ASP A 380 34.36 -14.19 -10.89
CA ASP A 380 34.36 -14.92 -12.17
C ASP A 380 33.79 -16.35 -12.09
N THR A 381 33.56 -16.86 -10.88
CA THR A 381 33.04 -18.22 -10.67
C THR A 381 31.52 -18.28 -10.77
N ALA A 382 30.99 -19.46 -11.07
CA ALA A 382 29.55 -19.68 -11.23
C ALA A 382 28.77 -19.69 -9.90
N SER A 383 29.47 -19.88 -8.77
CA SER A 383 28.91 -20.00 -7.42
C SER A 383 29.57 -19.02 -6.46
N TYR A 384 28.80 -18.47 -5.51
CA TYR A 384 29.25 -17.40 -4.61
C TYR A 384 30.40 -17.79 -3.66
N ASN A 385 30.55 -19.10 -3.36
CA ASN A 385 31.49 -19.68 -2.40
C ASN A 385 32.59 -20.54 -3.03
N ASP A 386 32.74 -20.49 -4.35
CA ASP A 386 33.81 -21.19 -5.03
C ASP A 386 35.17 -20.58 -4.66
N ASN A 387 36.15 -21.43 -4.35
CA ASN A 387 37.50 -21.01 -3.98
C ASN A 387 38.42 -20.87 -5.21
N ASP A 388 38.04 -21.38 -6.38
CA ASP A 388 38.82 -21.33 -7.61
C ASP A 388 38.58 -20.04 -8.42
N TYR A 389 38.44 -18.90 -7.72
CA TYR A 389 38.23 -17.60 -8.36
C TYR A 389 39.55 -16.97 -8.82
N ASN A 390 39.58 -16.37 -10.01
CA ASN A 390 40.68 -15.50 -10.42
C ASN A 390 40.45 -14.05 -10.01
N MET A 391 39.20 -13.68 -9.73
CA MET A 391 38.84 -12.34 -9.30
C MET A 391 37.62 -12.37 -8.37
N ARG A 392 37.64 -11.56 -7.31
CA ARG A 392 36.52 -11.44 -6.38
C ARG A 392 36.54 -10.09 -5.68
N ALA A 393 35.37 -9.45 -5.60
CA ALA A 393 35.11 -8.27 -4.78
C ALA A 393 33.89 -8.55 -3.89
N ILE A 394 33.93 -8.05 -2.66
CA ILE A 394 32.88 -8.25 -1.65
C ILE A 394 32.62 -6.93 -0.95
N THR A 395 31.35 -6.58 -0.76
CA THR A 395 30.91 -5.48 0.10
C THR A 395 29.64 -5.85 0.86
N LYS A 396 29.23 -5.02 1.81
CA LYS A 396 28.00 -5.20 2.59
C LYS A 396 26.95 -4.15 2.22
N TYR A 397 25.68 -4.56 2.21
CA TYR A 397 24.51 -3.69 2.09
C TYR A 397 23.65 -3.87 3.36
N THR A 398 23.12 -2.79 3.94
CA THR A 398 22.30 -2.89 5.15
C THR A 398 20.92 -2.29 4.92
N ALA A 399 19.87 -3.01 5.33
CA ALA A 399 18.49 -2.52 5.34
C ALA A 399 17.85 -2.75 6.71
N LEU A 400 17.05 -1.82 7.22
CA LEU A 400 16.44 -1.91 8.56
C LEU A 400 14.91 -1.90 8.48
N GLY A 401 14.25 -2.86 9.14
CA GLY A 401 12.80 -2.84 9.39
C GLY A 401 12.50 -2.21 10.75
N LYS A 402 11.82 -1.06 10.81
CA LYS A 402 11.51 -0.35 12.08
C LYS A 402 10.01 -0.31 12.38
N VAL A 403 9.66 -0.46 13.66
CA VAL A 403 8.32 -0.17 14.21
C VAL A 403 8.37 1.22 14.84
N ASN A 404 7.46 2.11 14.42
CA ASN A 404 7.32 3.45 14.99
C ASN A 404 6.81 3.35 16.43
N THR A 405 7.61 3.80 17.39
CA THR A 405 7.13 4.32 18.68
C THR A 405 7.11 5.85 18.62
N ASP A 406 6.14 6.45 19.32
CA ASP A 406 5.58 7.81 19.13
C ASP A 406 6.53 9.02 19.30
N VAL A 407 7.85 8.84 19.23
CA VAL A 407 8.82 9.94 19.36
C VAL A 407 9.78 10.05 18.16
N ASN A 408 9.77 9.10 17.22
CA ASN A 408 10.67 9.11 16.05
C ASN A 408 9.93 8.76 14.75
N ALA A 409 9.07 9.68 14.30
CA ALA A 409 8.40 9.56 13.01
C ALA A 409 9.39 9.87 11.86
N ARG A 410 9.87 8.79 11.22
CA ARG A 410 10.22 8.72 9.79
C ARG A 410 11.60 9.20 9.29
N ASN A 411 12.70 9.01 10.00
CA ASN A 411 13.98 8.83 9.31
C ASN A 411 15.04 8.11 10.15
N THR A 412 15.59 7.03 9.63
CA THR A 412 16.96 6.60 9.95
C THR A 412 17.73 6.66 8.64
N VAL A 413 18.47 7.76 8.47
CA VAL A 413 19.51 7.84 7.45
C VAL A 413 20.59 6.86 7.87
N LEU A 414 20.80 5.84 7.05
CA LEU A 414 22.04 5.07 7.07
C LEU A 414 23.19 6.07 6.92
N ARG A 415 24.15 6.03 7.84
CA ARG A 415 25.48 6.51 7.49
C ARG A 415 25.89 5.70 6.29
N GLU A 416 26.21 6.33 5.17
CA GLU A 416 27.14 5.73 4.23
C GLU A 416 28.42 5.49 5.02
N MET A 417 28.56 4.28 5.57
CA MET A 417 29.87 3.78 5.90
C MET A 417 30.53 3.58 4.56
N THR A 418 31.55 4.40 4.28
CA THR A 418 32.53 4.13 3.23
C THR A 418 32.81 2.62 3.26
N PRO A 419 32.65 1.89 2.15
CA PRO A 419 32.98 0.49 2.12
C PRO A 419 34.39 0.33 2.67
N SER A 420 34.56 -0.43 3.75
CA SER A 420 35.89 -0.94 4.06
C SER A 420 36.25 -1.85 2.90
N THR A 421 36.98 -1.33 1.93
CA THR A 421 37.64 -2.12 0.91
C THR A 421 38.64 -3.00 1.64
N GLN A 422 38.25 -4.23 1.99
CA GLN A 422 39.25 -5.24 2.28
C GLN A 422 39.89 -5.63 0.94
N LYS A 423 40.86 -4.81 0.51
CA LYS A 423 41.90 -5.27 -0.41
C LYS A 423 42.61 -6.46 0.24
N ALA A 424 42.99 -7.44 -0.57
CA ALA A 424 43.99 -8.43 -0.17
C ALA A 424 45.24 -7.69 0.40
N PRO A 425 45.90 -8.23 1.44
CA PRO A 425 46.88 -7.48 2.21
C PRO A 425 48.09 -7.09 1.36
N GLU A 426 48.24 -5.80 1.05
CA GLU A 426 49.55 -5.24 0.75
C GLU A 426 50.28 -4.92 2.05
N LYS A 427 51.58 -5.13 2.02
CA LYS A 427 52.54 -5.04 3.12
C LYS A 427 52.21 -3.94 4.14
N THR A 428 52.13 -4.36 5.39
CA THR A 428 51.89 -3.57 6.60
C THR A 428 52.68 -2.25 6.62
N THR A 429 51.97 -1.14 6.48
CA THR A 429 52.29 0.07 7.24
C THR A 429 51.04 0.39 8.03
N GLN A 430 51.13 0.30 9.36
CA GLN A 430 50.00 0.55 10.25
C GLN A 430 49.48 1.98 10.02
N GLN A 431 48.31 2.13 9.43
CA GLN A 431 47.54 3.35 9.62
C GLN A 431 46.94 3.27 11.02
N THR A 432 47.45 4.10 11.92
CA THR A 432 46.83 4.41 13.19
C THR A 432 45.35 4.70 12.95
N GLN A 433 44.45 4.03 13.67
CA GLN A 433 43.05 4.44 13.73
C GLN A 433 43.00 5.94 13.99
N LYS A 434 42.41 6.73 13.08
CA LYS A 434 42.08 8.13 13.39
C LYS A 434 41.17 8.11 14.61
N LEU A 435 41.71 8.55 15.75
CA LEU A 435 40.93 9.03 16.89
C LEU A 435 39.84 9.98 16.35
N ASN A 436 38.64 9.98 16.92
CA ASN A 436 37.49 10.83 16.52
C ASN A 436 37.85 12.34 16.47
N ASP A 437 38.45 12.81 15.38
CA ASP A 437 38.79 14.21 15.10
C ASP A 437 37.70 14.90 14.26
N ARG A 438 36.44 14.50 14.51
CA ARG A 438 35.28 15.06 13.82
C ARG A 438 34.92 16.41 14.42
N LYS A 439 35.16 17.47 13.64
CA LYS A 439 34.79 18.84 13.97
C LYS A 439 33.41 19.12 13.40
N PHE A 440 32.46 19.42 14.27
CA PHE A 440 31.10 19.81 13.88
C PHE A 440 30.86 21.27 14.22
N MET A 441 29.98 21.91 13.47
CA MET A 441 29.44 23.23 13.80
C MET A 441 27.94 23.09 13.99
N ALA A 442 27.36 23.88 14.87
CA ALA A 442 25.93 23.88 15.05
C ALA A 442 25.39 25.23 15.47
N GLN A 443 24.20 25.57 15.00
CA GLN A 443 23.46 26.76 15.41
C GLN A 443 22.17 26.30 16.06
N THR A 444 21.89 26.74 17.30
CA THR A 444 20.57 26.56 17.89
C THR A 444 19.62 27.66 17.45
N PHE A 445 18.35 27.34 17.39
CA PHE A 445 17.26 28.26 17.08
C PHE A 445 16.00 27.83 17.82
N PHE A 446 15.12 28.80 18.10
CA PHE A 446 13.81 28.53 18.67
C PHE A 446 12.75 28.50 17.59
N THR A 447 11.83 27.54 17.66
CA THR A 447 10.60 27.64 16.89
C THR A 447 9.77 28.85 17.35
N PRO A 448 8.89 29.40 16.47
CA PRO A 448 8.07 30.54 16.83
C PRO A 448 7.33 30.34 18.15
N ARG A 449 7.26 31.41 18.96
CA ARG A 449 6.56 31.37 20.25
C ARG A 449 5.07 31.11 20.08
N GLY A 450 4.52 30.41 21.05
CA GLY A 450 3.14 29.98 21.18
C GLY A 450 2.14 31.12 21.26
N THR A 451 2.58 32.35 21.50
CA THR A 451 1.71 33.53 21.46
C THR A 451 2.44 34.65 20.74
N GLN A 452 2.11 34.86 19.47
CA GLN A 452 2.44 36.09 18.77
C GLN A 452 1.17 36.93 18.66
N ILE A 453 1.29 38.23 18.96
CA ILE A 453 0.26 39.20 18.61
C ILE A 453 0.54 39.60 17.17
N ALA A 454 -0.20 39.01 16.23
CA ALA A 454 -0.28 39.46 14.86
C ALA A 454 -1.68 40.07 14.66
N ASP A 455 -1.76 41.28 14.10
CA ASP A 455 -3.03 41.98 13.86
C ASP A 455 -3.94 42.11 15.12
N ASN A 456 -3.35 42.36 16.29
CA ASN A 456 -4.04 42.46 17.59
C ASN A 456 -4.77 41.18 18.08
N GLU A 457 -4.53 40.01 17.49
CA GLU A 457 -5.02 38.72 18.01
C GLU A 457 -3.90 37.83 18.56
N ILE A 458 -4.19 37.11 19.65
CA ILE A 458 -3.30 36.08 20.20
C ILE A 458 -3.38 34.85 19.28
N LYS A 459 -2.37 34.63 18.45
CA LYS A 459 -2.23 33.37 17.72
C LYS A 459 -1.49 32.35 18.59
N ASN A 460 -2.16 31.22 18.87
CA ASN A 460 -1.54 30.05 19.48
C ASN A 460 -0.50 29.46 18.50
N GLY A 461 0.73 29.21 18.95
CA GLY A 461 1.76 28.56 18.15
C GLY A 461 1.63 27.06 18.26
N TYR A 462 1.34 26.42 17.13
CA TYR A 462 1.07 24.98 17.03
C TYR A 462 2.28 24.17 16.53
N GLY A 463 3.44 24.81 16.41
CA GLY A 463 4.64 24.22 15.82
C GLY A 463 4.80 24.61 14.35
N ILE A 464 5.77 24.03 13.68
CA ILE A 464 6.03 24.27 12.25
C ILE A 464 6.46 22.97 11.56
N PHE A 465 6.05 22.79 10.31
CA PHE A 465 6.65 21.79 9.43
C PHE A 465 7.80 22.40 8.64
N VAL A 466 9.04 21.94 8.86
CA VAL A 466 10.22 22.41 8.12
C VAL A 466 10.41 21.57 6.86
N SER A 467 10.47 22.22 5.70
CA SER A 467 10.62 21.57 4.39
C SER A 467 12.06 21.59 3.87
N SER A 468 12.82 22.64 4.20
CA SER A 468 14.23 22.76 3.82
C SER A 468 14.96 23.76 4.71
N VAL A 469 16.28 23.73 4.66
CA VAL A 469 17.16 24.76 5.23
C VAL A 469 18.08 25.27 4.15
N ASP A 470 18.16 26.58 3.99
CA ASP A 470 19.12 27.22 3.09
C ASP A 470 20.36 27.64 3.87
N LEU A 471 21.52 27.28 3.33
CA LEU A 471 22.83 27.70 3.80
C LEU A 471 23.56 28.50 2.73
N PHE A 472 24.48 29.34 3.18
CA PHE A 472 25.30 30.20 2.33
C PHE A 472 26.77 29.83 2.51
N PHE A 473 27.44 29.53 1.41
CA PHE A 473 28.85 29.11 1.42
C PHE A 473 29.73 30.19 0.80
N LYS A 474 30.90 30.39 1.40
CA LYS A 474 31.97 31.24 0.88
C LYS A 474 32.94 30.42 0.03
N THR A 475 33.36 29.25 0.54
CA THR A 475 34.23 28.31 -0.17
C THR A 475 33.71 26.88 -0.07
N LYS A 476 34.16 26.06 -1.00
CA LYS A 476 33.95 24.61 -1.03
C LYS A 476 35.23 23.93 -1.54
N PRO A 477 35.41 22.62 -1.33
CA PRO A 477 36.56 21.89 -1.84
C PRO A 477 36.67 22.01 -3.36
N THR A 478 37.85 22.37 -3.86
CA THR A 478 38.15 22.49 -5.30
C THR A 478 39.10 21.40 -5.79
N ASN A 479 39.77 20.69 -4.88
CA ASN A 479 40.66 19.59 -5.21
C ASN A 479 39.82 18.37 -5.65
N ALA A 480 40.00 17.91 -6.89
CA ALA A 480 39.24 16.80 -7.46
C ALA A 480 39.34 15.49 -6.65
N GLU A 481 40.43 15.29 -5.90
CA GLU A 481 40.68 14.10 -5.07
C GLU A 481 40.04 14.19 -3.66
N GLU A 482 39.57 15.37 -3.22
CA GLU A 482 39.07 15.63 -1.85
C GLU A 482 37.68 16.29 -1.84
N LEU A 483 36.84 15.90 -2.80
CA LEU A 483 35.47 16.40 -2.94
C LEU A 483 34.49 15.69 -2.01
N LEU A 484 34.70 15.86 -0.71
CA LEU A 484 33.87 15.24 0.30
C LEU A 484 32.50 15.94 0.38
N PRO A 485 31.41 15.20 0.62
CA PRO A 485 30.08 15.76 0.70
C PRO A 485 29.88 16.62 1.96
N PHE A 486 28.83 17.45 1.93
CA PHE A 486 28.39 18.25 3.06
C PHE A 486 27.02 17.77 3.53
N THR A 487 26.89 17.53 4.83
CA THR A 487 25.64 17.05 5.43
C THR A 487 25.09 18.07 6.40
N LEU A 488 23.85 18.50 6.15
CA LEU A 488 23.03 19.25 7.11
C LEU A 488 22.17 18.29 7.91
N VAL A 489 22.14 18.47 9.22
CA VAL A 489 21.34 17.68 10.16
C VAL A 489 20.49 18.60 11.03
N LEU A 490 19.20 18.34 11.12
CA LEU A 490 18.30 18.94 12.11
C LEU A 490 18.23 18.02 13.33
N CYS A 491 18.39 18.55 14.54
CA CYS A 491 18.38 17.76 15.78
C CYS A 491 17.77 18.51 16.97
N LYS A 492 17.43 17.77 18.03
CA LYS A 492 16.93 18.34 19.30
C LYS A 492 18.07 19.02 20.07
N VAL A 493 17.72 19.96 20.94
CA VAL A 493 18.63 20.52 21.95
C VAL A 493 18.33 19.88 23.30
N GLU A 494 19.36 19.40 23.98
CA GLU A 494 19.27 18.80 25.31
C GLU A 494 20.17 19.59 26.26
N SER A 495 19.61 20.16 27.34
CA SER A 495 20.36 20.99 28.29
C SER A 495 21.14 22.16 27.65
N GLY A 496 20.57 22.78 26.60
CA GLY A 496 21.16 23.93 25.91
C GLY A 496 22.31 23.60 24.94
N ILE A 497 22.59 22.31 24.69
CA ILE A 497 23.56 21.87 23.69
C ILE A 497 22.90 20.99 22.61
N PRO A 498 23.38 21.05 21.35
CA PRO A 498 22.86 20.18 20.28
C PRO A 498 23.03 18.70 20.64
N SER A 499 21.92 17.94 20.59
CA SER A 499 21.93 16.53 20.96
C SER A 499 22.83 15.71 20.03
N TYR A 500 23.54 14.74 20.62
CA TYR A 500 24.30 13.72 19.90
C TYR A 500 23.41 12.54 19.45
N ALA A 501 22.16 12.49 19.91
CA ALA A 501 21.19 11.46 19.57
C ALA A 501 20.77 11.50 18.08
N GLU A 502 19.88 10.59 17.69
CA GLU A 502 19.41 10.43 16.31
C GLU A 502 18.93 11.78 15.70
N PRO A 503 19.34 12.08 14.45
CA PRO A 503 18.90 13.29 13.74
C PRO A 503 17.38 13.25 13.49
N LEU A 504 16.72 14.41 13.59
CA LEU A 504 15.31 14.57 13.20
C LEU A 504 15.13 14.53 11.69
N ALA A 505 16.06 15.17 10.97
CA ALA A 505 16.18 15.15 9.52
C ALA A 505 17.63 15.36 9.12
N SER A 506 18.00 14.88 7.94
CA SER A 506 19.29 15.23 7.35
C SER A 506 19.22 15.22 5.84
N LYS A 507 20.05 16.05 5.23
CA LYS A 507 20.27 16.05 3.79
C LYS A 507 21.77 16.20 3.52
N THR A 508 22.28 15.31 2.69
CA THR A 508 23.65 15.36 2.18
C THR A 508 23.62 15.90 0.76
N LEU A 509 24.50 16.85 0.48
CA LEU A 509 24.72 17.40 -0.85
C LEU A 509 26.18 17.23 -1.22
N GLU A 510 26.41 16.82 -2.47
CA GLU A 510 27.74 16.83 -3.06
C GLU A 510 28.22 18.26 -3.34
N PRO A 511 29.54 18.53 -3.36
CA PRO A 511 30.07 19.87 -3.62
C PRO A 511 29.55 20.50 -4.92
N ALA A 512 29.16 19.71 -5.93
CA ALA A 512 28.58 20.20 -7.18
C ALA A 512 27.26 20.96 -6.97
N TYR A 513 26.43 20.52 -6.02
CA TYR A 513 25.15 21.15 -5.70
C TYR A 513 25.27 22.36 -4.76
N ILE A 514 26.48 22.61 -4.24
CA ILE A 514 26.77 23.71 -3.30
C ILE A 514 27.18 24.96 -4.09
N LYS A 515 26.41 26.03 -3.87
CA LYS A 515 26.64 27.35 -4.45
C LYS A 515 27.52 28.17 -3.51
N ILE A 516 28.55 28.78 -4.08
CA ILE A 516 29.43 29.72 -3.37
C ILE A 516 29.13 31.14 -3.83
N SER A 517 29.30 32.12 -2.94
CA SER A 517 29.14 33.53 -3.26
C SER A 517 30.02 34.38 -2.36
N ASP A 518 30.63 35.42 -2.92
CA ASP A 518 31.35 36.45 -2.16
C ASP A 518 30.41 37.46 -1.47
N ASN A 519 29.16 37.54 -1.92
CA ASN A 519 28.14 38.43 -1.37
C ASN A 519 26.80 37.69 -1.20
N PRO A 520 26.63 36.91 -0.12
CA PRO A 520 25.45 36.07 0.08
C PRO A 520 24.20 36.92 0.33
N SER A 521 23.05 36.51 -0.21
CA SER A 521 21.80 37.26 -0.06
C SER A 521 20.60 36.33 -0.01
N THR A 522 19.78 36.45 1.04
CA THR A 522 18.54 35.65 1.19
C THR A 522 17.51 35.95 0.12
N SER A 523 17.58 37.11 -0.53
CA SER A 523 16.73 37.49 -1.67
C SER A 523 17.24 36.98 -3.03
N ASN A 524 18.45 36.40 -3.09
CA ASN A 524 19.05 35.90 -4.33
C ASN A 524 19.23 34.38 -4.27
N SER A 525 18.36 33.65 -4.96
CA SER A 525 18.36 32.18 -5.04
C SER A 525 19.63 31.58 -5.67
N ASN A 526 20.45 32.37 -6.35
CA ASN A 526 21.75 31.92 -6.87
C ASN A 526 22.84 31.85 -5.79
N THR A 527 22.63 32.48 -4.64
CA THR A 527 23.59 32.46 -3.52
C THR A 527 23.22 31.45 -2.43
N ALA A 528 21.97 30.98 -2.43
CA ALA A 528 21.46 30.02 -1.46
C ALA A 528 21.64 28.56 -1.93
N THR A 529 22.18 27.73 -1.04
CA THR A 529 22.23 26.28 -1.19
C THR A 529 21.13 25.64 -0.34
N THR A 530 20.10 25.11 -0.99
CA THR A 530 18.91 24.55 -0.33
C THR A 530 19.07 23.07 0.00
N PHE A 531 19.07 22.75 1.28
CA PHE A 531 18.98 21.38 1.79
C PHE A 531 17.51 21.00 1.99
N ARG A 532 16.88 20.50 0.92
CA ARG A 532 15.49 20.03 0.96
C ARG A 532 15.41 18.63 1.56
N PHE A 533 14.54 18.48 2.57
CA PHE A 533 14.23 17.18 3.16
C PHE A 533 13.24 16.44 2.27
N THR A 534 13.30 15.10 2.28
CA THR A 534 12.39 14.25 1.50
C THR A 534 10.93 14.48 1.92
N ASP A 535 10.70 14.59 3.22
CA ASP A 535 9.40 14.89 3.82
C ASP A 535 9.55 16.09 4.78
N PRO A 536 8.53 16.97 4.89
CA PRO A 536 8.54 18.03 5.89
C PRO A 536 8.59 17.47 7.33
N VAL A 537 9.39 18.09 8.20
CA VAL A 537 9.60 17.65 9.59
C VAL A 537 8.85 18.53 10.56
N TYR A 538 8.00 17.93 11.38
CA TYR A 538 7.27 18.64 12.43
C TYR A 538 8.19 19.00 13.61
N LEU A 539 8.22 20.28 13.96
CA LEU A 539 8.90 20.81 15.14
C LEU A 539 7.87 21.40 16.11
N LEU A 540 8.03 21.09 17.40
CA LEU A 540 7.16 21.58 18.45
C LEU A 540 7.29 23.10 18.62
N PRO A 541 6.22 23.81 19.00
CA PRO A 541 6.28 25.23 19.32
C PRO A 541 7.15 25.48 20.57
N GLU A 542 7.69 26.69 20.69
CA GLU A 542 8.47 27.14 21.87
C GLU A 542 9.65 26.22 22.25
N THR A 543 10.13 25.43 21.30
CA THR A 543 11.12 24.40 21.54
C THR A 543 12.41 24.76 20.81
N GLU A 544 13.53 24.58 21.51
CA GLU A 544 14.86 24.82 20.94
C GLU A 544 15.31 23.59 20.12
N TYR A 545 15.75 23.86 18.89
CA TYR A 545 16.32 22.87 17.98
C TYR A 545 17.67 23.37 17.45
N ALA A 546 18.43 22.48 16.81
CA ALA A 546 19.74 22.82 16.27
C ALA A 546 19.93 22.34 14.84
N ILE A 547 20.54 23.19 14.03
CA ILE A 547 21.11 22.86 12.72
C ILE A 547 22.56 22.48 12.95
N LYS A 548 22.92 21.23 12.63
CA LYS A 548 24.26 20.67 12.76
C LYS A 548 24.86 20.48 11.37
N LEU A 549 26.08 20.97 11.21
CA LEU A 549 26.86 20.96 9.99
C LEU A 549 27.94 19.90 10.13
N ILE A 550 27.94 18.95 9.20
CA ILE A 550 28.85 17.81 9.20
C ILE A 550 29.55 17.76 7.85
N THR A 551 30.88 17.79 7.90
CA THR A 551 31.74 17.49 6.76
C THR A 551 33.04 16.91 7.29
N GLU A 552 33.70 16.11 6.45
CA GLU A 552 35.05 15.59 6.71
C GLU A 552 36.11 16.40 5.93
N SER A 553 35.69 17.38 5.10
CA SER A 553 36.61 18.28 4.39
C SER A 553 36.82 19.58 5.18
N PRO A 554 38.08 20.06 5.32
CA PRO A 554 38.38 21.33 5.96
C PRO A 554 38.09 22.55 5.08
N ASP A 555 37.78 22.38 3.79
CA ASP A 555 37.74 23.48 2.81
C ASP A 555 36.38 24.19 2.71
N TYR A 556 35.34 23.64 3.36
CA TYR A 556 34.03 24.28 3.41
C TYR A 556 34.03 25.44 4.39
N GLU A 557 33.74 26.64 3.88
CA GLU A 557 33.44 27.81 4.70
C GLU A 557 31.99 28.23 4.49
N VAL A 558 31.23 28.28 5.59
CA VAL A 558 29.87 28.84 5.63
C VAL A 558 29.91 30.30 6.06
N TRP A 559 29.01 31.11 5.52
CA TRP A 559 28.89 32.51 5.94
C TRP A 559 28.35 32.59 7.36
N THR A 560 29.08 33.34 8.19
CA THR A 560 28.71 33.66 9.57
C THR A 560 28.75 35.19 9.75
N ALA A 561 27.95 35.68 10.69
CA ALA A 561 27.92 37.08 11.08
C ALA A 561 28.66 37.23 12.41
N LYS A 562 29.82 37.89 12.40
CA LYS A 562 30.61 38.17 13.60
C LYS A 562 30.43 39.63 14.02
N LEU A 563 30.16 39.84 15.31
CA LEU A 563 29.90 41.17 15.85
C LEU A 563 31.10 42.10 15.62
N GLY A 564 30.85 43.26 15.01
CA GLY A 564 31.85 44.28 14.75
C GLY A 564 32.56 44.18 13.39
N ASP A 565 32.37 43.10 12.62
CA ASP A 565 32.91 42.96 11.26
C ASP A 565 32.07 43.77 10.24
N GLU A 566 32.66 44.05 9.07
CA GLU A 566 32.02 44.75 7.96
C GLU A 566 31.43 43.78 6.93
N TYR A 567 30.26 44.09 6.38
CA TYR A 567 29.63 43.35 5.29
C TYR A 567 29.12 44.31 4.20
N ILE A 568 28.97 43.80 2.97
CA ILE A 568 28.42 44.57 1.84
C ILE A 568 26.93 44.26 1.73
N ASP A 569 26.07 45.28 1.71
CA ASP A 569 24.63 45.08 1.56
C ASP A 569 24.21 44.80 0.10
N ASN A 570 22.93 44.46 -0.12
CA ASN A 570 22.37 44.23 -1.46
C ASN A 570 22.46 45.46 -2.41
N LEU A 571 22.80 46.64 -1.89
CA LEU A 571 22.96 47.89 -2.63
C LEU A 571 24.45 48.25 -2.83
N GLY A 572 25.37 47.39 -2.41
CA GLY A 572 26.81 47.58 -2.56
C GLY A 572 27.46 48.47 -1.49
N ASN A 573 26.74 48.83 -0.41
CA ASN A 573 27.29 49.65 0.67
C ASN A 573 27.93 48.78 1.74
N THR A 574 29.13 49.17 2.20
CA THR A 574 29.76 48.58 3.38
C THR A 574 29.05 49.02 4.66
N ARG A 575 28.62 48.06 5.47
CA ARG A 575 27.96 48.26 6.77
C ARG A 575 28.65 47.43 7.85
N ARG A 576 28.48 47.82 9.11
CA ARG A 576 29.04 47.08 10.25
C ARG A 576 27.96 46.22 10.93
N ILE A 577 28.31 44.98 11.27
CA ILE A 577 27.46 44.08 12.05
C ILE A 577 27.38 44.61 13.48
N SER A 578 26.24 45.18 13.84
CA SER A 578 26.02 45.90 15.10
C SER A 578 25.32 45.08 16.16
N ASP A 579 24.58 44.03 15.77
CA ASP A 579 23.78 43.18 16.64
C ASP A 579 23.77 41.73 16.15
N GLN A 580 23.44 40.80 17.05
CA GLN A 580 23.16 39.40 16.76
C GLN A 580 21.65 39.20 16.59
N PRO A 581 21.17 38.93 15.37
CA PRO A 581 19.74 38.90 15.08
C PRO A 581 19.06 37.58 15.49
N ASN A 582 19.81 36.49 15.66
CA ASN A 582 19.24 35.17 15.88
C ASN A 582 19.11 34.84 17.38
N VAL A 583 17.98 34.23 17.76
CA VAL A 583 17.79 33.69 19.11
C VAL A 583 18.35 32.27 19.15
N GLY A 584 19.50 32.09 19.80
CA GLY A 584 20.18 30.81 19.96
C GLY A 584 21.69 30.99 20.08
N ASN A 585 22.44 29.89 20.25
CA ASN A 585 23.89 29.91 20.36
C ASN A 585 24.54 29.18 19.18
N PHE A 586 25.65 29.73 18.70
CA PHE A 586 26.53 29.05 17.74
C PHE A 586 27.59 28.23 18.47
N PHE A 587 27.84 27.00 18.01
CA PHE A 587 28.75 26.05 18.65
C PHE A 587 29.78 25.50 17.66
N LYS A 588 31.02 25.34 18.14
CA LYS A 588 32.05 24.50 17.49
C LYS A 588 32.36 23.32 18.40
N SER A 589 32.46 22.13 17.81
CA SER A 589 32.81 20.90 18.52
C SER A 589 34.30 20.61 18.40
N GLN A 590 34.99 20.34 19.51
CA GLN A 590 36.42 20.02 19.52
C GLN A 590 36.74 18.57 19.15
N ASN A 591 35.84 17.62 19.44
CA ASN A 591 36.10 16.18 19.35
C ASN A 591 34.80 15.36 19.20
N ALA A 592 33.85 15.87 18.41
CA ALA A 592 32.50 15.33 18.23
C ALA A 592 31.69 15.04 19.50
N SER A 593 32.14 15.46 20.69
CA SER A 593 31.55 15.11 21.99
C SER A 593 31.56 16.24 23.04
N LEU A 594 32.26 17.34 22.76
CA LEU A 594 32.22 18.58 23.54
C LEU A 594 31.86 19.77 22.65
N TRP A 595 30.75 20.45 22.95
CA TRP A 595 30.30 21.67 22.30
C TRP A 595 30.79 22.92 23.04
N ASN A 596 31.49 23.81 22.35
CA ASN A 596 31.88 25.12 22.90
C ASN A 596 31.10 26.23 22.20
N PRO A 597 30.34 27.06 22.96
CA PRO A 597 29.58 28.17 22.39
C PRO A 597 30.52 29.31 21.94
N ILE A 598 30.12 30.02 20.89
CA ILE A 598 30.82 31.18 20.34
C ILE A 598 29.88 32.37 20.43
N ALA A 599 30.06 33.16 21.47
CA ALA A 599 29.09 34.20 21.83
C ALA A 599 29.00 35.36 20.84
N ASN A 600 29.99 35.59 19.98
CA ASN A 600 30.06 36.77 19.11
C ASN A 600 29.87 36.46 17.61
N GLU A 601 29.40 35.26 17.27
CA GLU A 601 29.29 34.76 15.88
C GLU A 601 27.98 33.98 15.72
N ASP A 602 27.23 34.24 14.65
CA ASP A 602 26.01 33.49 14.28
C ASP A 602 26.10 32.92 12.86
N LEU A 603 25.47 31.77 12.63
CA LEU A 603 25.34 31.20 11.28
C LEU A 603 24.35 32.01 10.42
N MET A 604 24.67 32.20 9.13
CA MET A 604 23.71 32.70 8.14
C MET A 604 22.90 31.53 7.57
N PHE A 605 21.58 31.50 7.81
CA PHE A 605 20.70 30.45 7.33
C PHE A 605 19.26 30.95 7.14
N VAL A 606 18.47 30.20 6.36
CA VAL A 606 16.99 30.37 6.28
C VAL A 606 16.34 29.02 6.53
N ILE A 607 15.37 28.96 7.45
CA ILE A 607 14.55 27.77 7.66
C ILE A 607 13.24 27.95 6.91
N ASN A 608 12.99 27.10 5.93
CA ASN A 608 11.78 27.16 5.12
C ASN A 608 10.72 26.23 5.70
N ARG A 609 9.65 26.82 6.25
CA ARG A 609 8.47 26.05 6.67
C ARG A 609 7.53 25.76 5.50
N ALA A 610 6.79 24.67 5.58
CA ALA A 610 5.62 24.45 4.74
C ALA A 610 4.52 25.47 5.12
N SER A 611 3.70 25.80 4.12
CA SER A 611 2.51 26.65 4.27
C SER A 611 1.30 25.85 3.81
N PHE A 612 0.33 25.66 4.69
CA PHE A 612 -0.89 24.89 4.43
C PHE A 612 -2.11 25.79 4.30
N GLU A 613 -3.10 25.34 3.54
CA GLU A 613 -4.35 26.07 3.35
C GLU A 613 -5.25 25.95 4.58
N THR A 614 -5.78 27.09 5.07
CA THR A 614 -6.58 27.18 6.30
C THR A 614 -8.09 27.25 6.06
N GLY A 615 -8.56 26.76 4.92
CA GLY A 615 -9.95 26.85 4.49
C GLY A 615 -10.94 26.20 5.47
N ALA A 616 -12.08 26.85 5.70
CA ALA A 616 -13.11 26.37 6.64
C ALA A 616 -13.70 24.99 6.24
N SER A 617 -13.73 24.69 4.95
CA SER A 617 -14.22 23.41 4.41
C SER A 617 -13.22 22.27 4.53
N GLY A 618 -11.93 22.57 4.79
CA GLY A 618 -10.84 21.61 4.68
C GLY A 618 -10.60 21.14 3.23
N ASN A 619 -9.53 20.37 3.05
CA ASN A 619 -9.16 19.74 1.79
C ASN A 619 -9.58 18.27 1.82
N THR A 620 -10.22 17.83 0.74
CA THR A 620 -10.78 16.48 0.65
C THR A 620 -9.96 15.58 -0.26
N VAL A 621 -9.72 14.35 0.18
CA VAL A 621 -9.15 13.27 -0.62
C VAL A 621 -10.12 12.10 -0.61
N TYR A 622 -10.30 11.46 -1.76
CA TYR A 622 -11.17 10.31 -1.91
C TYR A 622 -10.37 9.04 -2.16
N PHE A 623 -10.72 7.97 -1.45
CA PHE A 623 -10.15 6.63 -1.62
C PHE A 623 -11.24 5.69 -2.14
N ASN A 624 -11.13 5.29 -3.40
CA ASN A 624 -12.00 4.28 -3.98
C ASN A 624 -11.43 2.88 -3.71
N LEU A 625 -12.27 2.00 -3.18
CA LEU A 625 -11.99 0.58 -3.10
C LEU A 625 -12.58 -0.09 -4.34
N THR A 626 -11.68 -0.63 -5.14
CA THR A 626 -12.02 -1.46 -6.29
C THR A 626 -11.58 -2.89 -6.00
N PRO A 627 -12.48 -3.87 -6.09
CA PRO A 627 -12.10 -5.26 -5.89
C PRO A 627 -11.12 -5.72 -6.97
N ASN A 628 -10.18 -6.58 -6.58
CA ASN A 628 -9.20 -7.14 -7.51
C ASN A 628 -9.89 -8.06 -8.54
N ASP A 629 -9.20 -8.34 -9.66
CA ASP A 629 -9.69 -9.24 -10.71
C ASP A 629 -9.92 -10.69 -10.21
N LYS A 630 -9.42 -11.02 -9.01
CA LYS A 630 -9.60 -12.33 -8.37
C LYS A 630 -10.93 -12.45 -7.62
N MET A 631 -11.67 -11.36 -7.45
CA MET A 631 -13.00 -11.41 -6.81
C MET A 631 -14.04 -11.86 -7.82
N THR A 632 -14.36 -13.16 -7.80
CA THR A 632 -15.28 -13.81 -8.76
C THR A 632 -16.75 -13.70 -8.38
N ALA A 633 -17.07 -13.18 -7.20
CA ALA A 633 -18.44 -13.04 -6.70
C ALA A 633 -18.60 -11.77 -5.86
N ASN A 634 -19.83 -11.26 -5.85
CA ASN A 634 -20.22 -10.15 -5.00
C ASN A 634 -20.05 -10.50 -3.51
N ILE A 635 -19.59 -9.54 -2.72
CA ILE A 635 -19.51 -9.63 -1.26
C ILE A 635 -20.58 -8.74 -0.66
N VAL A 636 -21.39 -9.26 0.26
CA VAL A 636 -22.36 -8.46 1.00
C VAL A 636 -21.90 -8.23 2.43
N TYR A 637 -22.24 -7.09 3.00
CA TYR A 637 -21.82 -6.73 4.35
C TYR A 637 -22.83 -5.82 5.05
N ASP A 638 -22.84 -5.89 6.38
CA ASP A 638 -23.74 -5.15 7.28
C ASP A 638 -22.98 -4.24 8.26
N TYR A 639 -21.68 -4.47 8.42
CA TYR A 639 -20.78 -3.61 9.18
C TYR A 639 -19.50 -3.32 8.40
N ILE A 640 -18.90 -2.18 8.73
CA ILE A 640 -17.67 -1.69 8.14
C ILE A 640 -16.77 -1.12 9.24
N GLN A 641 -15.47 -1.38 9.16
CA GLN A 641 -14.47 -0.78 10.03
C GLN A 641 -13.34 -0.23 9.18
N LEU A 642 -13.11 1.08 9.30
CA LEU A 642 -11.95 1.73 8.69
C LEU A 642 -10.75 1.60 9.62
N THR A 643 -9.59 1.30 9.04
CA THR A 643 -8.31 1.37 9.75
C THR A 643 -7.39 2.29 8.99
N ALA A 644 -7.08 3.44 9.58
CA ALA A 644 -6.15 4.43 9.05
C ALA A 644 -5.06 4.74 10.10
N THR A 645 -3.81 4.86 9.65
CA THR A 645 -2.74 5.42 10.49
C THR A 645 -2.66 6.93 10.23
N GLU A 646 -2.98 7.71 11.26
CA GLU A 646 -3.05 9.17 11.19
C GLU A 646 -2.23 9.84 12.30
N GLN A 647 -1.85 11.09 12.06
CA GLN A 647 -1.32 12.00 13.08
C GLN A 647 -2.10 13.31 13.01
N VAL A 648 -2.72 13.67 14.12
CA VAL A 648 -3.52 14.87 14.25
C VAL A 648 -2.85 15.78 15.26
N PHE A 649 -2.45 16.96 14.82
CA PHE A 649 -1.85 18.00 15.66
C PHE A 649 -2.93 19.06 15.93
N ALA A 650 -2.95 19.72 17.08
CA ALA A 650 -3.84 20.90 17.21
C ALA A 650 -3.33 22.01 16.26
N PRO A 651 -4.19 22.79 15.56
CA PRO A 651 -5.65 22.79 15.55
C PRO A 651 -6.20 22.11 14.29
N THR A 652 -5.63 20.96 13.93
CA THR A 652 -5.98 20.18 12.74
C THR A 652 -7.04 19.13 13.05
N THR A 653 -7.79 18.71 12.03
CA THR A 653 -8.78 17.65 12.13
C THR A 653 -8.76 16.76 10.89
N ILE A 654 -9.01 15.46 11.09
CA ILE A 654 -9.31 14.52 10.01
C ILE A 654 -10.72 13.96 10.26
N THR A 655 -11.56 13.96 9.24
CA THR A 655 -12.89 13.32 9.29
C THR A 655 -13.07 12.36 8.14
N TYR A 656 -13.72 11.23 8.42
CA TYR A 656 -13.97 10.17 7.45
C TYR A 656 -15.45 10.04 7.15
N GLU A 657 -15.79 9.96 5.87
CA GLU A 657 -17.14 9.69 5.39
C GLU A 657 -17.08 8.57 4.37
N VAL A 658 -18.04 7.64 4.39
CA VAL A 658 -18.13 6.56 3.41
C VAL A 658 -19.36 6.69 2.56
N LYS A 659 -19.19 6.41 1.27
CA LYS A 659 -20.27 6.19 0.33
C LYS A 659 -20.19 4.75 -0.18
N THR A 660 -21.33 4.07 -0.22
CA THR A 660 -21.43 2.62 -0.42
C THR A 660 -22.56 2.26 -1.38
N VAL A 661 -22.58 1.02 -1.85
CA VAL A 661 -23.65 0.48 -2.71
C VAL A 661 -24.54 -0.46 -1.90
N LEU A 662 -25.86 -0.35 -2.08
CA LEU A 662 -26.86 -1.27 -1.52
C LEU A 662 -26.94 -2.57 -2.36
N THR A 663 -27.50 -3.63 -1.78
CA THR A 663 -27.73 -4.90 -2.51
C THR A 663 -28.67 -4.81 -3.72
N ASP A 664 -29.44 -3.73 -3.86
CA ASP A 664 -30.26 -3.45 -5.04
C ASP A 664 -29.54 -2.61 -6.12
N GLY A 665 -28.27 -2.26 -5.90
CA GLY A 665 -27.44 -1.45 -6.79
C GLY A 665 -27.50 0.06 -6.53
N THR A 666 -28.33 0.53 -5.60
CA THR A 666 -28.43 1.96 -5.26
C THR A 666 -27.16 2.45 -4.57
N VAL A 667 -26.61 3.58 -5.02
CA VAL A 667 -25.49 4.26 -4.36
C VAL A 667 -26.04 5.15 -3.23
N THR A 668 -25.46 5.07 -2.04
CA THR A 668 -25.90 5.85 -0.87
C THR A 668 -25.28 7.25 -0.85
N ASP A 669 -25.74 8.11 0.05
CA ASP A 669 -25.02 9.33 0.43
C ASP A 669 -23.81 9.03 1.34
N PHE A 670 -22.99 10.06 1.58
CA PHE A 670 -21.88 10.00 2.51
C PHE A 670 -22.37 9.87 3.95
N ILE A 671 -21.81 8.90 4.67
CA ILE A 671 -22.10 8.63 6.07
C ILE A 671 -20.80 8.76 6.86
N LYS A 672 -20.82 9.54 7.94
CA LYS A 672 -19.66 9.68 8.82
C LYS A 672 -19.31 8.36 9.49
N ILE A 673 -18.03 8.02 9.48
CA ILE A 673 -17.50 6.90 10.24
C ILE A 673 -16.28 7.36 11.04
N ASN A 674 -15.95 6.59 12.08
CA ASN A 674 -14.78 6.86 12.90
C ASN A 674 -13.66 5.88 12.55
N ASN A 675 -12.42 6.35 12.66
CA ASN A 675 -11.25 5.52 12.49
C ASN A 675 -11.20 4.44 13.59
N ARG A 676 -10.95 3.18 13.21
CA ARG A 676 -10.85 1.99 14.07
C ARG A 676 -12.14 1.60 14.80
N GLU A 677 -13.27 2.20 14.49
CA GLU A 677 -14.56 1.81 15.06
C GLU A 677 -15.41 1.03 14.05
N VAL A 678 -16.12 0.02 14.54
CA VAL A 678 -17.07 -0.74 13.72
C VAL A 678 -18.35 0.08 13.57
N PHE A 679 -18.69 0.44 12.34
CA PHE A 679 -19.94 1.10 12.01
C PHE A 679 -20.97 0.07 11.52
N SER A 680 -22.18 0.11 12.09
CA SER A 680 -23.30 -0.75 11.70
C SER A 680 -24.28 0.00 10.80
N PHE A 681 -24.58 -0.54 9.62
CA PHE A 681 -25.54 0.10 8.71
C PHE A 681 -27.00 0.00 9.16
N GLY A 682 -27.30 -0.87 10.12
CA GLY A 682 -28.63 -0.99 10.76
C GLY A 682 -28.69 -0.45 12.19
N GLY A 683 -27.58 0.07 12.74
CA GLY A 683 -27.50 0.46 14.16
C GLY A 683 -28.35 1.68 14.54
N ASP A 684 -28.75 2.48 13.56
CA ASP A 684 -29.57 3.70 13.68
C ASP A 684 -31.08 3.46 13.62
N THR A 685 -31.53 2.20 13.47
CA THR A 685 -32.95 1.83 13.35
C THR A 685 -33.29 0.64 14.24
N ASP A 686 -34.54 0.56 14.66
CA ASP A 686 -35.14 -0.55 15.43
C ASP A 686 -36.17 -1.35 14.61
N VAL A 687 -36.22 -1.10 13.29
CA VAL A 687 -37.09 -1.81 12.34
C VAL A 687 -36.24 -2.51 11.30
N SER A 688 -36.32 -3.84 11.29
CA SER A 688 -35.87 -4.72 10.20
C SER A 688 -36.99 -4.79 9.16
N SER A 689 -36.70 -4.47 7.90
CA SER A 689 -37.75 -4.38 6.88
C SER A 689 -37.25 -4.80 5.51
N SER A 690 -37.94 -5.76 4.92
CA SER A 690 -37.68 -6.27 3.56
C SER A 690 -37.85 -5.19 2.46
N SER A 691 -38.59 -4.12 2.75
CA SER A 691 -38.85 -2.99 1.83
C SER A 691 -37.84 -1.85 1.94
N LYS A 692 -37.03 -1.80 3.01
CA LYS A 692 -36.02 -0.76 3.24
C LYS A 692 -34.66 -1.42 3.45
N LYS A 693 -34.09 -1.97 2.36
CA LYS A 693 -32.82 -2.69 2.40
C LYS A 693 -31.67 -1.78 2.80
N ARG A 694 -30.91 -2.17 3.82
CA ARG A 694 -29.71 -1.45 4.30
C ARG A 694 -28.44 -2.29 4.19
N ARG A 695 -28.54 -3.55 3.76
CA ARG A 695 -27.36 -4.36 3.46
C ARG A 695 -26.56 -3.78 2.30
N ARG A 696 -25.24 -3.72 2.48
CA ARG A 696 -24.30 -3.18 1.50
C ARG A 696 -23.69 -4.28 0.63
N LEU A 697 -23.16 -3.87 -0.51
CA LEU A 697 -22.64 -4.71 -1.57
C LEU A 697 -21.27 -4.20 -2.02
N ILE A 698 -20.33 -5.13 -2.21
CA ILE A 698 -19.12 -4.97 -2.99
C ILE A 698 -19.30 -5.81 -4.25
N SER A 699 -19.44 -5.15 -5.39
CA SER A 699 -19.74 -5.80 -6.67
C SER A 699 -18.47 -6.40 -7.28
N SER A 700 -18.53 -7.64 -7.76
CA SER A 700 -17.47 -8.23 -8.60
C SER A 700 -17.39 -7.52 -9.96
N GLY A 701 -16.21 -7.55 -10.58
CA GLY A 701 -16.00 -6.99 -11.94
C GLY A 701 -15.43 -5.58 -11.97
N ASN A 702 -14.53 -5.24 -11.04
CA ASN A 702 -13.76 -3.98 -11.05
C ASN A 702 -14.63 -2.69 -10.98
N VAL A 703 -15.75 -2.75 -10.24
CA VAL A 703 -16.67 -1.60 -10.04
C VAL A 703 -16.44 -0.96 -8.67
N ALA A 704 -16.29 0.37 -8.64
CA ALA A 704 -16.18 1.13 -7.40
C ALA A 704 -17.41 0.87 -6.50
N SER A 705 -17.17 0.25 -5.35
CA SER A 705 -18.25 -0.20 -4.46
C SER A 705 -18.23 0.48 -3.09
N VAL A 706 -17.05 0.99 -2.69
CA VAL A 706 -16.88 1.78 -1.48
C VAL A 706 -15.95 2.94 -1.81
N ASN A 707 -16.35 4.14 -1.40
CA ASN A 707 -15.55 5.34 -1.49
C ASN A 707 -15.43 5.93 -0.09
N VAL A 708 -14.20 6.18 0.34
CA VAL A 708 -13.92 6.84 1.62
C VAL A 708 -13.43 8.24 1.33
N LYS A 709 -14.24 9.24 1.70
CA LYS A 709 -13.86 10.64 1.69
C LYS A 709 -13.16 10.96 3.00
N VAL A 710 -11.95 11.50 2.89
CA VAL A 710 -11.15 12.01 3.99
C VAL A 710 -11.10 13.51 3.85
N THR A 711 -11.59 14.23 4.85
CA THR A 711 -11.47 15.69 4.92
C THR A 711 -10.41 16.04 5.95
N MET A 712 -9.35 16.70 5.50
CA MET A 712 -8.26 17.19 6.32
C MET A 712 -8.39 18.71 6.44
N ARG A 713 -8.37 19.23 7.66
CA ARG A 713 -8.49 20.67 7.90
C ARG A 713 -7.42 21.13 8.87
N THR A 714 -6.94 22.35 8.66
CA THR A 714 -6.17 23.12 9.63
C THR A 714 -6.78 24.52 9.73
N THR A 715 -6.61 25.17 10.88
CA THR A 715 -6.90 26.61 11.04
C THR A 715 -5.63 27.45 11.11
N ASP A 716 -4.46 26.81 11.02
CA ASP A 716 -3.14 27.43 11.02
C ASP A 716 -2.32 26.93 9.81
N ASP A 717 -1.62 27.84 9.13
CA ASP A 717 -0.85 27.53 7.92
C ASP A 717 0.48 26.82 8.23
N SER A 718 0.88 26.70 9.50
CA SER A 718 2.14 26.10 9.93
C SER A 718 2.07 24.60 10.17
N VAL A 719 0.86 24.06 10.32
CA VAL A 719 0.59 22.66 10.66
C VAL A 719 -0.48 22.04 9.78
N SER A 720 -0.35 20.74 9.54
CA SER A 720 -1.28 19.95 8.76
C SER A 720 -1.45 18.57 9.39
N PRO A 721 -2.64 17.97 9.35
CA PRO A 721 -2.80 16.59 9.75
C PRO A 721 -2.11 15.67 8.74
N ILE A 722 -1.67 14.49 9.18
CA ILE A 722 -0.97 13.53 8.32
C ILE A 722 -1.76 12.23 8.27
N LEU A 723 -1.97 11.72 7.06
CA LEU A 723 -2.53 10.40 6.80
C LEU A 723 -1.48 9.52 6.11
N ASN A 724 -1.32 8.29 6.58
CA ASN A 724 -0.53 7.28 5.87
C ASN A 724 -1.41 6.44 4.94
N ARG A 725 -1.30 6.68 3.63
CA ARG A 725 -2.03 5.93 2.59
C ARG A 725 -1.69 4.43 2.57
N GLU A 726 -0.44 4.03 2.86
CA GLU A 726 -0.04 2.61 2.82
C GLU A 726 -0.73 1.77 3.91
N ARG A 727 -1.16 2.40 4.99
CA ARG A 727 -1.82 1.76 6.14
C ARG A 727 -3.28 2.18 6.25
N PHE A 728 -3.92 2.30 5.10
CA PHE A 728 -5.34 2.59 4.96
C PHE A 728 -6.04 1.31 4.50
N GLY A 729 -6.98 0.80 5.30
CA GLY A 729 -7.64 -0.48 5.06
C GLY A 729 -9.07 -0.50 5.56
N LEU A 730 -9.85 -1.43 5.00
CA LEU A 730 -11.24 -1.63 5.34
C LEU A 730 -11.48 -3.09 5.73
N THR A 731 -12.21 -3.32 6.80
CA THR A 731 -12.73 -4.64 7.16
C THR A 731 -14.25 -4.60 7.14
N THR A 732 -14.87 -5.57 6.49
CA THR A 732 -16.33 -5.70 6.44
C THR A 732 -16.79 -6.96 7.17
N LEU A 733 -17.99 -6.92 7.75
CA LEU A 733 -18.59 -8.05 8.43
C LEU A 733 -20.02 -8.26 7.92
N GLN A 734 -20.41 -9.52 7.78
CA GLN A 734 -21.73 -9.93 7.32
C GLN A 734 -22.48 -10.68 8.42
N ASN A 735 -23.75 -10.33 8.64
CA ASN A 735 -24.66 -11.11 9.45
C ASN A 735 -25.20 -12.31 8.64
N ILE A 736 -25.07 -13.51 9.21
CA ILE A 736 -25.64 -14.72 8.63
C ILE A 736 -26.99 -14.99 9.31
N VAL A 737 -28.03 -14.33 8.81
CA VAL A 737 -29.41 -14.49 9.24
C VAL A 737 -30.33 -14.39 8.04
N ASN A 738 -31.42 -15.14 8.05
CA ASN A 738 -32.47 -15.12 7.03
C ASN A 738 -33.85 -14.98 7.70
N ASN A 739 -34.88 -14.74 6.89
CA ASN A 739 -36.25 -14.65 7.38
C ASN A 739 -37.01 -15.99 7.31
N ALA A 740 -36.36 -17.09 7.72
CA ALA A 740 -36.91 -18.45 7.63
C ALA A 740 -37.44 -18.83 6.22
N GLY A 741 -36.70 -18.46 5.17
CA GLY A 741 -37.00 -18.86 3.79
C GLY A 741 -36.40 -20.23 3.42
N ILE A 742 -36.88 -20.85 2.35
CA ILE A 742 -36.43 -22.17 1.85
C ILE A 742 -35.34 -21.99 0.79
N ALA A 743 -34.26 -22.77 0.88
CA ALA A 743 -33.17 -22.76 -0.10
C ALA A 743 -33.10 -24.07 -0.89
N ASN A 744 -32.54 -24.05 -2.11
CA ASN A 744 -32.46 -25.20 -3.03
C ASN A 744 -31.84 -26.44 -2.38
N ASN A 745 -30.79 -26.26 -1.59
CA ASN A 745 -30.05 -27.34 -0.92
C ASN A 745 -30.83 -28.00 0.23
N LEU A 746 -31.97 -27.43 0.65
CA LEU A 746 -32.82 -28.00 1.69
C LEU A 746 -33.91 -28.91 1.12
N VAL A 747 -34.10 -28.90 -0.20
CA VAL A 747 -35.11 -29.73 -0.88
C VAL A 747 -34.49 -31.06 -1.28
N SER A 748 -35.05 -32.15 -0.77
CA SER A 748 -34.62 -33.51 -1.10
C SER A 748 -35.69 -34.22 -1.92
N ILE A 749 -35.33 -34.68 -3.12
CA ILE A 749 -36.21 -35.50 -3.96
C ILE A 749 -36.27 -36.91 -3.39
N THR A 750 -37.47 -37.37 -3.04
CA THR A 750 -37.70 -38.73 -2.52
C THR A 750 -38.10 -39.71 -3.63
N ASN A 751 -38.70 -39.21 -4.71
CA ASN A 751 -38.95 -39.97 -5.94
C ASN A 751 -38.91 -39.03 -7.14
N GLY A 752 -38.15 -39.36 -8.18
CA GLY A 752 -37.98 -38.52 -9.37
C GLY A 752 -39.15 -38.53 -10.35
N GLY A 753 -40.14 -39.41 -10.17
CA GLY A 753 -41.31 -39.51 -11.07
C GLY A 753 -40.95 -39.90 -12.51
N VAL A 754 -41.89 -39.65 -13.42
CA VAL A 754 -41.75 -39.83 -14.88
C VAL A 754 -42.42 -38.64 -15.58
N HIS A 755 -41.59 -37.75 -16.11
CA HIS A 755 -41.99 -36.47 -16.68
C HIS A 755 -41.41 -36.26 -18.07
N SER A 756 -42.16 -35.61 -18.95
CA SER A 756 -41.76 -35.42 -20.36
C SER A 756 -41.13 -34.04 -20.60
N ASN A 757 -41.50 -33.02 -19.82
CA ASN A 757 -40.97 -31.67 -19.95
C ASN A 757 -40.94 -30.96 -18.59
N ALA A 758 -39.79 -30.38 -18.23
CA ALA A 758 -39.60 -29.68 -16.96
C ALA A 758 -40.58 -28.50 -16.77
N SER A 759 -40.91 -27.78 -17.85
CA SER A 759 -41.82 -26.62 -17.80
C SER A 759 -43.29 -26.99 -17.50
N ASN A 760 -43.68 -28.25 -17.66
CA ASN A 760 -45.04 -28.71 -17.37
C ASN A 760 -45.26 -29.09 -15.90
N ILE A 761 -44.17 -29.18 -15.13
CA ILE A 761 -44.21 -29.59 -13.73
C ILE A 761 -44.54 -28.37 -12.88
N VAL A 762 -45.73 -28.37 -12.29
CA VAL A 762 -46.16 -27.32 -11.34
C VAL A 762 -45.74 -27.72 -9.95
N ILE A 763 -44.94 -26.87 -9.30
CA ILE A 763 -44.53 -27.04 -7.90
C ILE A 763 -45.39 -26.14 -7.02
N THR A 764 -46.07 -26.73 -6.04
CA THR A 764 -46.81 -26.00 -5.00
C THR A 764 -46.16 -26.26 -3.65
N ILE A 765 -45.75 -25.19 -2.97
CA ILE A 765 -45.24 -25.23 -1.60
C ILE A 765 -46.34 -24.70 -0.68
N SER A 766 -46.53 -25.33 0.48
CA SER A 766 -47.53 -24.86 1.46
C SER A 766 -47.27 -23.42 1.91
N SER A 767 -48.33 -22.76 2.41
CA SER A 767 -48.22 -21.46 3.06
C SER A 767 -47.24 -21.50 4.24
N PRO A 768 -46.53 -20.40 4.52
CA PRO A 768 -45.65 -20.31 5.70
C PRO A 768 -46.47 -20.28 7.00
N ASP A 769 -45.80 -20.55 8.12
CA ASP A 769 -46.42 -20.48 9.45
C ASP A 769 -46.78 -19.06 9.86
N VAL A 770 -45.99 -18.09 9.40
CA VAL A 770 -46.15 -16.67 9.72
C VAL A 770 -46.06 -15.85 8.44
N GLY A 771 -47.03 -14.95 8.24
CA GLY A 771 -47.10 -14.07 7.07
C GLY A 771 -47.69 -14.76 5.84
N THR A 772 -47.53 -14.10 4.68
CA THR A 772 -48.16 -14.52 3.41
C THR A 772 -47.16 -14.69 2.27
N ASN A 773 -45.86 -14.54 2.53
CA ASN A 773 -44.81 -14.64 1.51
C ASN A 773 -44.45 -16.11 1.25
N THR A 774 -45.27 -16.79 0.45
CA THR A 774 -45.09 -18.20 0.08
C THR A 774 -43.89 -18.38 -0.86
N ALA A 775 -43.11 -19.43 -0.61
CA ALA A 775 -42.01 -19.82 -1.48
C ALA A 775 -42.53 -20.30 -2.85
N THR A 776 -41.81 -19.95 -3.91
CA THR A 776 -42.13 -20.41 -5.28
C THR A 776 -40.93 -21.12 -5.89
N ALA A 777 -41.18 -22.10 -6.74
CA ALA A 777 -40.14 -22.94 -7.30
C ALA A 777 -40.52 -23.46 -8.70
N ASN A 778 -39.52 -23.86 -9.47
CA ASN A 778 -39.68 -24.56 -10.73
C ASN A 778 -38.68 -25.71 -10.87
N VAL A 779 -38.85 -26.52 -11.92
CA VAL A 779 -37.84 -27.48 -12.38
C VAL A 779 -37.18 -26.88 -13.61
N LEU A 780 -35.85 -26.70 -13.58
CA LEU A 780 -35.10 -26.29 -14.77
C LEU A 780 -34.87 -27.50 -15.68
N SER A 781 -34.68 -27.28 -16.99
CA SER A 781 -34.41 -28.37 -17.94
C SER A 781 -33.19 -29.23 -17.56
N SER A 782 -32.17 -28.62 -16.92
CA SER A 782 -31.00 -29.33 -16.40
C SER A 782 -31.30 -30.20 -15.17
N GLN A 783 -32.43 -29.98 -14.50
CA GLN A 783 -32.88 -30.72 -13.31
C GLN A 783 -33.88 -31.83 -13.64
N LEU A 784 -34.18 -32.05 -14.93
CA LEU A 784 -34.93 -33.19 -15.45
C LEU A 784 -33.99 -34.07 -16.28
N VAL A 785 -33.54 -35.18 -15.72
CA VAL A 785 -32.56 -36.08 -16.35
C VAL A 785 -33.24 -37.41 -16.66
N ASN A 786 -33.25 -37.82 -17.93
CA ASN A 786 -33.92 -39.04 -18.40
C ASN A 786 -35.39 -39.15 -17.95
N GLY A 787 -36.11 -38.02 -17.95
CA GLY A 787 -37.50 -37.94 -17.52
C GLY A 787 -37.72 -38.04 -16.01
N LYS A 788 -36.66 -37.95 -15.18
CA LYS A 788 -36.74 -37.93 -13.72
C LYS A 788 -36.29 -36.60 -13.16
N VAL A 789 -37.05 -36.06 -12.21
CA VAL A 789 -36.66 -34.86 -11.46
C VAL A 789 -35.51 -35.23 -10.53
N VAL A 790 -34.39 -34.52 -10.66
CA VAL A 790 -33.20 -34.70 -9.81
C VAL A 790 -32.92 -33.48 -8.93
N GLY A 791 -33.65 -32.38 -9.14
CA GLY A 791 -33.54 -31.17 -8.33
C GLY A 791 -34.70 -30.20 -8.57
N ILE A 792 -34.83 -29.24 -7.67
CA ILE A 792 -35.79 -28.14 -7.74
C ILE A 792 -35.02 -26.83 -7.62
N ASN A 793 -35.47 -25.80 -8.33
CA ASN A 793 -34.95 -24.45 -8.22
C ASN A 793 -35.98 -23.55 -7.55
N ILE A 794 -35.69 -23.11 -6.34
CA ILE A 794 -36.45 -22.09 -5.62
C ILE A 794 -36.21 -20.73 -6.28
N ILE A 795 -37.30 -20.08 -6.68
CA ILE A 795 -37.32 -18.77 -7.32
C ILE A 795 -37.46 -17.67 -6.25
N ASN A 796 -38.46 -17.82 -5.38
CA ASN A 796 -38.63 -17.00 -4.19
C ASN A 796 -38.52 -17.92 -2.97
N PRO A 797 -37.56 -17.71 -2.04
CA PRO A 797 -37.44 -18.53 -0.84
C PRO A 797 -38.64 -18.39 0.11
N GLY A 798 -39.49 -17.38 -0.08
CA GLY A 798 -40.55 -17.05 0.86
C GLY A 798 -40.00 -16.59 2.22
N ALA A 799 -40.87 -16.46 3.21
CA ALA A 799 -40.49 -16.12 4.58
C ALA A 799 -41.46 -16.72 5.60
N GLY A 800 -40.96 -16.96 6.82
CA GLY A 800 -41.80 -17.41 7.95
C GLY A 800 -42.08 -18.92 8.01
N TYR A 801 -41.26 -19.75 7.36
CA TYR A 801 -41.33 -21.22 7.50
C TYR A 801 -40.57 -21.67 8.75
N PHE A 802 -41.28 -21.78 9.86
CA PHE A 802 -40.79 -22.28 11.16
C PHE A 802 -41.08 -23.77 11.35
N THR A 803 -41.96 -24.37 10.56
CA THR A 803 -42.21 -25.81 10.49
C THR A 803 -41.94 -26.34 9.08
N SER A 804 -41.90 -27.66 8.94
CA SER A 804 -41.60 -28.35 7.68
C SER A 804 -42.75 -28.13 6.68
N PRO A 805 -42.51 -27.42 5.55
CA PRO A 805 -43.54 -27.20 4.55
C PRO A 805 -43.80 -28.45 3.73
N THR A 806 -45.00 -28.55 3.16
CA THR A 806 -45.31 -29.61 2.19
C THR A 806 -44.99 -29.14 0.78
N ILE A 807 -44.37 -30.01 -0.03
CA ILE A 807 -44.07 -29.76 -1.44
C ILE A 807 -44.84 -30.76 -2.29
N ILE A 808 -45.63 -30.26 -3.22
CA ILE A 808 -46.39 -31.05 -4.19
C ILE A 808 -45.85 -30.74 -5.58
N LEU A 809 -45.44 -31.78 -6.31
CA LEU A 809 -45.10 -31.69 -7.73
C LEU A 809 -46.21 -32.35 -8.53
N ALA A 810 -46.75 -31.65 -9.52
CA ALA A 810 -47.81 -32.18 -10.36
C ALA A 810 -47.60 -31.80 -11.83
N GLU A 811 -47.63 -32.80 -12.70
CA GLU A 811 -47.82 -32.65 -14.15
C GLU A 811 -49.09 -33.42 -14.53
N PRO A 812 -50.12 -32.76 -15.11
CA PRO A 812 -51.43 -33.38 -15.38
C PRO A 812 -51.39 -34.66 -16.23
N SER A 813 -50.37 -34.82 -17.08
CA SER A 813 -50.22 -35.96 -18.00
C SER A 813 -49.07 -36.90 -17.62
N ALA A 814 -48.44 -36.74 -16.46
CA ALA A 814 -47.37 -37.63 -16.01
C ALA A 814 -47.93 -38.98 -15.52
N SER A 815 -47.24 -40.06 -15.87
CA SER A 815 -47.60 -41.41 -15.41
C SER A 815 -47.28 -41.64 -13.93
N ALA A 816 -46.32 -40.89 -13.38
CA ALA A 816 -46.02 -40.81 -11.95
C ALA A 816 -45.39 -39.45 -11.62
N ASN A 817 -45.98 -38.71 -10.69
CA ASN A 817 -45.40 -37.44 -10.25
C ASN A 817 -44.21 -37.65 -9.31
N ALA A 818 -43.22 -36.75 -9.41
CA ALA A 818 -42.12 -36.68 -8.47
C ALA A 818 -42.59 -36.29 -7.06
N THR A 819 -41.83 -36.68 -6.03
CA THR A 819 -42.09 -36.31 -4.63
C THR A 819 -40.82 -35.70 -4.03
N ALA A 820 -40.99 -34.67 -3.21
CA ALA A 820 -39.89 -33.98 -2.53
C ALA A 820 -40.28 -33.62 -1.11
N ILE A 821 -39.28 -33.50 -0.23
CA ILE A 821 -39.45 -33.09 1.17
C ILE A 821 -38.48 -31.95 1.51
N VAL A 822 -38.86 -31.14 2.49
CA VAL A 822 -37.99 -30.16 3.16
C VAL A 822 -38.07 -30.44 4.65
N ASN A 823 -36.91 -30.70 5.25
CA ASN A 823 -36.81 -30.89 6.69
C ASN A 823 -36.65 -29.52 7.35
N GLY A 824 -37.76 -28.99 7.86
CA GLY A 824 -37.85 -27.73 8.57
C GLY A 824 -37.22 -27.78 9.96
N GLU A 825 -37.42 -26.72 10.75
CA GLU A 825 -36.87 -26.64 12.10
C GLU A 825 -37.53 -27.61 13.09
N ASP A 826 -38.66 -28.21 12.75
CA ASP A 826 -39.42 -29.17 13.55
C ASP A 826 -39.13 -30.64 13.22
N ASP A 827 -38.16 -30.93 12.35
CA ASP A 827 -37.80 -32.33 12.05
C ASP A 827 -36.69 -32.87 12.96
N VAL A 828 -36.28 -34.12 12.76
CA VAL A 828 -35.21 -34.78 13.54
C VAL A 828 -33.88 -34.03 13.41
N SER A 829 -33.57 -33.55 12.22
CA SER A 829 -32.39 -32.76 11.87
C SER A 829 -32.66 -31.90 10.63
N GLY A 830 -31.85 -30.85 10.43
CA GLY A 830 -32.01 -29.90 9.33
C GLY A 830 -32.37 -28.50 9.81
N GLY A 831 -33.31 -27.88 9.11
CA GLY A 831 -33.79 -26.53 9.41
C GLY A 831 -33.27 -25.47 8.46
N ASN A 832 -34.20 -24.63 8.02
CA ASN A 832 -34.02 -23.55 7.06
C ASN A 832 -33.54 -22.24 7.69
N ILE A 833 -33.52 -22.12 9.02
CA ILE A 833 -33.04 -20.92 9.71
C ILE A 833 -31.52 -21.02 9.89
N LEU A 834 -30.82 -19.96 9.47
CA LEU A 834 -29.35 -19.93 9.46
C LEU A 834 -28.77 -19.70 10.86
N ALA A 835 -29.32 -18.73 11.60
CA ALA A 835 -28.84 -18.37 12.92
C ALA A 835 -29.52 -19.20 14.01
N LYS A 836 -28.80 -20.17 14.57
CA LYS A 836 -29.34 -21.09 15.59
C LYS A 836 -28.35 -21.44 16.69
N TYR A 837 -28.88 -21.69 17.87
CA TYR A 837 -28.17 -22.19 19.04
C TYR A 837 -28.91 -23.40 19.60
N GLN A 838 -28.19 -24.50 19.86
CA GLN A 838 -28.75 -25.69 20.50
C GLN A 838 -28.01 -25.95 21.82
N THR A 839 -28.76 -26.21 22.89
CA THR A 839 -28.18 -26.60 24.16
C THR A 839 -27.61 -28.02 24.10
N LYS A 840 -26.75 -28.36 25.05
CA LYS A 840 -26.48 -29.77 25.37
C LYS A 840 -27.76 -30.44 25.88
N ILE A 841 -27.78 -31.76 25.81
CA ILE A 841 -28.84 -32.57 26.42
C ILE A 841 -28.72 -32.42 27.93
N VAL A 842 -29.82 -32.05 28.58
CA VAL A 842 -29.94 -31.97 30.02
C VAL A 842 -30.65 -33.22 30.51
N THR A 843 -30.02 -33.93 31.45
CA THR A 843 -30.59 -35.09 32.14
C THR A 843 -31.09 -34.64 33.50
N LEU A 844 -32.34 -34.93 33.81
CA LEU A 844 -32.91 -34.70 35.14
C LEU A 844 -32.50 -35.82 36.09
N GLU A 845 -32.29 -35.45 37.36
CA GLU A 845 -32.00 -36.41 38.44
C GLU A 845 -33.19 -37.33 38.69
N ASP A 846 -32.93 -38.51 39.25
CA ASP A 846 -33.97 -39.48 39.56
C ASP A 846 -35.02 -38.88 40.52
N GLY A 847 -36.30 -39.01 40.14
CA GLY A 847 -37.42 -38.42 40.88
C GLY A 847 -37.78 -36.98 40.48
N PHE A 848 -37.07 -36.38 39.51
CA PHE A 848 -37.36 -35.05 38.96
C PHE A 848 -37.91 -35.07 37.53
N ASP A 849 -38.37 -36.23 37.05
CA ASP A 849 -39.07 -36.35 35.76
C ASP A 849 -40.19 -35.31 35.68
N SER A 850 -40.13 -34.47 34.65
CA SER A 850 -40.95 -33.26 34.54
C SER A 850 -42.04 -33.41 33.48
N GLY A 851 -43.14 -32.68 33.63
CA GLY A 851 -44.27 -32.73 32.70
C GLY A 851 -44.28 -31.56 31.71
N ASP A 852 -43.63 -30.45 32.02
CA ASP A 852 -43.62 -29.25 31.17
C ASP A 852 -42.26 -28.54 31.18
N LEU A 853 -42.04 -27.64 30.22
CA LEU A 853 -40.82 -26.90 30.00
C LEU A 853 -41.12 -25.43 29.68
N ILE A 854 -40.56 -24.52 30.48
CA ILE A 854 -40.67 -23.08 30.28
C ILE A 854 -39.30 -22.52 29.93
N VAL A 855 -39.21 -21.78 28.82
CA VAL A 855 -37.99 -21.08 28.42
C VAL A 855 -38.19 -19.57 28.55
N ARG A 856 -37.31 -18.91 29.28
CA ARG A 856 -37.28 -17.45 29.42
C ARG A 856 -36.02 -16.91 28.78
N LEU A 857 -36.16 -15.90 27.93
CA LEU A 857 -35.03 -15.21 27.30
C LEU A 857 -34.99 -13.74 27.74
N ASN A 858 -33.78 -13.19 27.82
CA ASN A 858 -33.55 -11.75 27.81
C ASN A 858 -32.89 -11.41 26.47
N ALA A 859 -33.58 -10.65 25.63
CA ALA A 859 -33.19 -10.46 24.24
C ALA A 859 -33.40 -9.02 23.76
N ILE A 860 -32.67 -8.62 22.73
CA ILE A 860 -32.98 -7.47 21.90
C ILE A 860 -33.75 -8.02 20.70
N ARG A 861 -35.02 -7.63 20.55
CA ARG A 861 -35.91 -8.08 19.47
C ARG A 861 -36.53 -6.86 18.78
N PRO A 862 -35.83 -6.24 17.82
CA PRO A 862 -36.36 -5.14 17.02
C PRO A 862 -37.59 -5.57 16.21
N ASN A 863 -38.41 -4.61 15.76
CA ASN A 863 -39.55 -4.91 14.89
C ASN A 863 -39.08 -5.54 13.57
N GLY A 864 -39.83 -6.51 13.04
CA GLY A 864 -39.46 -7.27 11.83
C GLY A 864 -38.34 -8.31 12.04
N THR A 865 -37.97 -8.58 13.29
CA THR A 865 -37.15 -9.73 13.69
C THR A 865 -37.98 -10.73 14.49
N ASP A 866 -37.56 -11.99 14.50
CA ASP A 866 -38.22 -13.00 15.34
C ASP A 866 -37.23 -13.94 16.03
N ILE A 867 -37.70 -14.52 17.14
CA ILE A 867 -36.97 -15.48 17.96
C ILE A 867 -37.89 -16.66 18.21
N ALA A 868 -37.63 -17.76 17.52
CA ALA A 868 -38.37 -19.01 17.70
C ALA A 868 -37.59 -19.94 18.63
N VAL A 869 -38.29 -20.54 19.59
CA VAL A 869 -37.72 -21.55 20.49
C VAL A 869 -38.36 -22.89 20.19
N TYR A 870 -37.53 -23.92 20.10
CA TYR A 870 -37.93 -25.31 19.95
C TYR A 870 -37.39 -26.12 21.11
N PHE A 871 -38.05 -27.22 21.42
CA PHE A 871 -37.61 -28.17 22.43
C PHE A 871 -37.62 -29.58 21.88
N LYS A 872 -36.89 -30.46 22.56
CA LYS A 872 -36.84 -31.89 22.31
C LYS A 872 -36.80 -32.59 23.66
N VAL A 873 -37.68 -33.56 23.88
CA VAL A 873 -37.80 -34.29 25.14
C VAL A 873 -37.76 -35.80 24.91
N LEU A 874 -37.29 -36.54 25.91
CA LEU A 874 -37.31 -38.01 25.91
C LEU A 874 -37.69 -38.52 27.31
N SER A 875 -38.63 -39.46 27.34
CA SER A 875 -39.02 -40.17 28.56
C SER A 875 -37.97 -41.21 28.94
N ALA A 876 -37.86 -41.52 30.24
CA ALA A 876 -37.06 -42.65 30.71
C ALA A 876 -37.59 -44.01 30.22
N LEU A 877 -38.86 -44.07 29.80
CA LEU A 877 -39.53 -45.28 29.31
C LEU A 877 -39.32 -45.50 27.80
N ASP A 878 -38.74 -44.54 27.10
CA ASP A 878 -38.60 -44.55 25.65
C ASP A 878 -37.35 -45.34 25.23
N SER A 879 -37.52 -46.30 24.31
CA SER A 879 -36.42 -47.10 23.78
C SER A 879 -35.65 -46.41 22.65
N ASP A 880 -36.21 -45.37 22.05
CA ASP A 880 -35.56 -44.66 20.94
C ASP A 880 -34.44 -43.74 21.44
N PRO A 881 -33.38 -43.53 20.65
CA PRO A 881 -32.36 -42.56 21.00
C PRO A 881 -32.91 -41.13 20.94
N PHE A 882 -32.40 -40.25 21.82
CA PHE A 882 -32.75 -38.83 21.85
C PHE A 882 -32.58 -38.14 20.48
N SER A 883 -31.63 -38.60 19.67
CA SER A 883 -31.41 -38.08 18.32
C SER A 883 -32.59 -38.32 17.38
N ALA A 884 -33.36 -39.39 17.56
CA ALA A 884 -34.45 -39.78 16.65
C ALA A 884 -35.76 -39.00 16.85
N LYS A 885 -35.95 -38.32 17.99
CA LYS A 885 -37.16 -37.52 18.24
C LYS A 885 -37.19 -36.28 17.32
N LYS A 886 -38.35 -35.68 17.10
CA LYS A 886 -38.45 -34.42 16.36
C LYS A 886 -38.35 -33.21 17.28
N TRP A 887 -37.90 -32.08 16.75
CA TRP A 887 -37.97 -30.80 17.45
C TRP A 887 -39.42 -30.30 17.45
N GLN A 888 -39.87 -29.72 18.56
CA GLN A 888 -41.21 -29.17 18.70
C GLN A 888 -41.13 -27.66 18.94
N LYS A 889 -41.86 -26.86 18.15
CA LYS A 889 -41.89 -25.40 18.30
C LYS A 889 -42.68 -25.01 19.55
N MET A 890 -42.13 -24.11 20.36
CA MET A 890 -42.81 -23.53 21.53
C MET A 890 -43.69 -22.34 21.11
N GLN A 891 -44.79 -22.13 21.83
CA GLN A 891 -45.64 -20.96 21.73
C GLN A 891 -45.09 -19.81 22.61
N VAL A 892 -45.27 -18.57 22.15
CA VAL A 892 -44.82 -17.38 22.87
C VAL A 892 -45.89 -16.95 23.86
N GLU A 893 -45.57 -16.93 25.15
CA GLU A 893 -46.43 -16.42 26.22
C GLU A 893 -46.25 -14.91 26.42
N ARG A 894 -45.00 -14.44 26.36
CA ARG A 894 -44.66 -13.02 26.49
C ARG A 894 -43.87 -12.58 25.27
N ASP A 895 -44.53 -11.80 24.42
CA ASP A 895 -44.01 -11.34 23.15
C ASP A 895 -43.73 -9.82 23.18
N ASN A 896 -42.53 -9.45 23.62
CA ASN A 896 -42.12 -8.05 23.72
C ASN A 896 -41.20 -7.66 22.56
N TYR A 897 -41.29 -6.40 22.13
CA TYR A 897 -40.39 -5.79 21.14
C TYR A 897 -39.48 -4.76 21.79
N SER A 898 -38.23 -4.72 21.35
CA SER A 898 -37.26 -3.71 21.73
C SER A 898 -37.54 -2.40 20.99
N SER A 899 -37.58 -1.28 21.70
CA SER A 899 -37.76 0.06 21.11
C SER A 899 -36.47 0.70 20.59
N ASN A 900 -35.33 0.03 20.74
CA ASN A 900 -34.07 0.38 20.09
C ASN A 900 -33.11 -0.83 20.07
N SER A 901 -32.00 -0.68 19.36
CA SER A 901 -30.95 -1.71 19.17
C SER A 901 -30.15 -2.06 20.44
N THR A 902 -30.46 -1.45 21.60
CA THR A 902 -29.77 -1.70 22.88
C THR A 902 -30.70 -2.16 24.01
N GLN A 903 -32.01 -1.88 23.87
CA GLN A 903 -32.99 -2.17 24.90
C GLN A 903 -33.35 -3.66 24.91
N ARG A 904 -33.12 -4.29 26.05
CA ARG A 904 -33.44 -5.69 26.27
C ARG A 904 -34.88 -5.83 26.74
N VAL A 905 -35.52 -6.89 26.30
CA VAL A 905 -36.89 -7.25 26.66
C VAL A 905 -36.97 -8.71 27.08
N PRO A 906 -37.78 -9.03 28.10
CA PRO A 906 -37.98 -10.41 28.52
C PRO A 906 -38.98 -11.10 27.59
N LEU A 907 -38.63 -12.30 27.14
CA LEU A 907 -39.50 -13.20 26.37
C LEU A 907 -39.75 -14.48 27.15
N VAL A 908 -40.93 -15.07 27.00
CA VAL A 908 -41.29 -16.33 27.65
C VAL A 908 -41.97 -17.26 26.65
N PHE A 909 -41.52 -18.51 26.62
CA PHE A 909 -41.97 -19.56 25.72
C PHE A 909 -42.43 -20.78 26.51
N LYS A 910 -43.54 -21.38 26.07
CA LYS A 910 -44.16 -22.59 26.64
C LYS A 910 -44.51 -23.56 25.52
N HIS A 911 -44.62 -24.86 25.80
CA HIS A 911 -45.11 -25.82 24.81
C HIS A 911 -46.54 -25.47 24.36
N SER A 912 -47.41 -25.21 25.32
CA SER A 912 -48.79 -24.80 25.10
C SER A 912 -49.16 -23.65 26.02
N LEU A 913 -49.95 -22.70 25.52
CA LEU A 913 -50.51 -21.62 26.35
C LEU A 913 -51.70 -22.09 27.20
N ASP A 914 -52.36 -23.19 26.81
CA ASP A 914 -53.60 -23.68 27.41
C ASP A 914 -53.40 -24.93 28.28
N LYS A 915 -52.25 -25.61 28.17
CA LYS A 915 -51.94 -26.84 28.89
C LYS A 915 -50.57 -26.76 29.55
N GLY A 916 -50.50 -27.01 30.85
CA GLY A 916 -49.23 -27.12 31.60
C GLY A 916 -48.58 -28.50 31.55
N THR A 917 -48.76 -29.23 30.44
CA THR A 917 -48.12 -30.53 30.20
C THR A 917 -47.76 -30.66 28.73
N ILE A 918 -46.53 -31.10 28.45
CA ILE A 918 -46.06 -31.42 27.11
C ILE A 918 -46.76 -32.69 26.63
N SER A 919 -47.39 -32.61 25.46
CA SER A 919 -47.99 -33.75 24.78
C SER A 919 -48.04 -33.48 23.28
N TYR A 920 -47.44 -34.35 22.47
CA TYR A 920 -47.52 -34.32 21.01
C TYR A 920 -47.48 -35.74 20.43
N THR A 921 -48.00 -35.93 19.22
CA THR A 921 -48.11 -37.26 18.58
C THR A 921 -47.11 -37.39 17.43
N GLU A 922 -46.33 -38.46 17.42
CA GLU A 922 -45.55 -38.89 16.25
C GLU A 922 -46.04 -40.28 15.83
N GLY A 923 -46.64 -40.38 14.63
CA GLY A 923 -47.32 -41.60 14.20
C GLY A 923 -48.52 -41.93 15.07
N THR A 924 -48.58 -43.14 15.62
CA THR A 924 -49.64 -43.59 16.53
C THR A 924 -49.32 -43.35 18.01
N ASN A 925 -48.12 -42.87 18.34
CA ASN A 925 -47.64 -42.75 19.72
C ASN A 925 -47.77 -41.30 20.22
N THR A 926 -48.11 -41.15 21.50
CA THR A 926 -48.14 -39.85 22.21
C THR A 926 -46.88 -39.72 23.08
N TYR A 927 -46.14 -38.63 22.88
CA TYR A 927 -44.90 -38.32 23.57
C TYR A 927 -45.06 -37.09 24.48
N PRO A 928 -44.32 -37.02 25.61
CA PRO A 928 -43.38 -38.03 26.09
C PRO A 928 -44.10 -39.28 26.65
N LEU A 929 -43.51 -40.46 26.44
CA LEU A 929 -44.14 -41.73 26.82
C LEU A 929 -44.33 -41.79 28.35
N GLY A 930 -45.56 -41.98 28.82
CA GLY A 930 -45.88 -41.94 30.25
C GLY A 930 -46.15 -40.53 30.82
N GLY A 931 -46.18 -39.49 29.99
CA GLY A 931 -46.59 -38.13 30.38
C GLY A 931 -45.49 -37.28 31.04
N THR A 932 -44.30 -37.84 31.25
CA THR A 932 -43.14 -37.12 31.80
C THR A 932 -41.88 -37.35 30.97
N PHE A 933 -40.92 -36.43 31.05
CA PHE A 933 -39.62 -36.56 30.40
C PHE A 933 -38.47 -36.49 31.41
N LYS A 934 -37.38 -37.19 31.08
CA LYS A 934 -36.13 -37.19 31.86
C LYS A 934 -35.01 -36.43 31.16
N TYR A 935 -35.02 -36.42 29.82
CA TYR A 935 -34.03 -35.72 29.01
C TYR A 935 -34.68 -34.60 28.22
N PHE A 936 -34.03 -33.44 28.14
CA PHE A 936 -34.48 -32.38 27.26
C PHE A 936 -33.34 -31.58 26.64
N ALA A 937 -33.62 -30.90 25.53
CA ALA A 937 -32.76 -29.91 24.90
C ALA A 937 -33.61 -28.77 24.34
N VAL A 938 -33.01 -27.58 24.25
CA VAL A 938 -33.64 -26.37 23.71
C VAL A 938 -32.85 -25.89 22.50
N LYS A 939 -33.57 -25.43 21.48
CA LYS A 939 -33.01 -24.79 20.29
C LYS A 939 -33.61 -23.40 20.13
N ILE A 940 -32.77 -22.40 19.95
CA ILE A 940 -33.17 -21.02 19.67
C ILE A 940 -32.80 -20.73 18.22
N CYS A 941 -33.76 -20.23 17.45
CA CYS A 941 -33.58 -19.83 16.05
C CYS A 941 -33.94 -18.35 15.90
N LEU A 942 -33.08 -17.61 15.22
CA LEU A 942 -33.17 -16.16 15.06
C LEU A 942 -33.46 -15.81 13.61
N THR A 943 -34.40 -14.90 13.37
CA THR A 943 -34.77 -14.44 12.02
C THR A 943 -34.82 -12.92 11.93
N ALA A 944 -34.62 -12.41 10.73
CA ALA A 944 -34.72 -10.98 10.43
C ALA A 944 -35.19 -10.79 8.99
N GLU A 945 -36.07 -9.82 8.75
CA GLU A 945 -36.48 -9.40 7.41
C GLU A 945 -35.33 -8.78 6.60
N ASP A 946 -34.60 -7.85 7.22
CA ASP A 946 -33.33 -7.29 6.75
C ASP A 946 -32.21 -7.70 7.72
N PRO A 947 -31.22 -8.48 7.26
CA PRO A 947 -30.09 -8.91 8.08
C PRO A 947 -29.17 -7.81 8.62
N SER A 948 -29.32 -6.55 8.21
CA SER A 948 -28.60 -5.42 8.82
C SER A 948 -29.14 -5.06 10.20
N VAL A 949 -30.39 -5.44 10.51
CA VAL A 949 -31.05 -5.26 11.81
C VAL A 949 -31.42 -6.63 12.35
N ILE A 950 -30.71 -7.08 13.40
CA ILE A 950 -30.76 -8.46 13.88
C ILE A 950 -31.31 -8.56 15.31
N PRO A 951 -31.96 -9.68 15.67
CA PRO A 951 -32.22 -9.99 17.06
C PRO A 951 -30.96 -10.49 17.77
N TYR A 952 -30.88 -10.28 19.08
CA TYR A 952 -29.77 -10.74 19.92
C TYR A 952 -30.30 -11.35 21.21
N VAL A 953 -29.81 -12.52 21.61
CA VAL A 953 -30.16 -13.17 22.87
C VAL A 953 -28.97 -13.12 23.82
N GLU A 954 -29.12 -12.42 24.93
CA GLU A 954 -28.06 -12.28 25.95
C GLU A 954 -28.06 -13.46 26.92
N ALA A 955 -29.26 -13.85 27.40
CA ALA A 955 -29.41 -14.88 28.42
C ALA A 955 -30.63 -15.76 28.16
N MET A 956 -30.47 -17.05 28.47
CA MET A 956 -31.52 -18.06 28.41
C MET A 956 -31.63 -18.76 29.77
N ARG A 957 -32.87 -18.96 30.23
CA ARG A 957 -33.21 -19.81 31.37
C ARG A 957 -34.29 -20.81 30.95
N ALA A 958 -33.93 -22.09 30.90
CA ALA A 958 -34.88 -23.19 30.72
C ALA A 958 -35.23 -23.80 32.08
N MET A 959 -36.51 -24.08 32.32
CA MET A 959 -37.01 -24.65 33.59
C MET A 959 -37.92 -25.83 33.28
N ALA A 960 -37.52 -27.03 33.67
CA ALA A 960 -38.38 -28.19 33.69
C ALA A 960 -39.28 -28.09 34.92
N VAL A 961 -40.60 -28.19 34.73
CA VAL A 961 -41.59 -28.03 35.79
C VAL A 961 -42.52 -29.24 35.84
N PRO A 962 -43.10 -29.56 37.02
CA PRO A 962 -44.12 -30.61 37.13
C PRO A 962 -45.31 -30.29 36.22
N GLY A 963 -45.91 -31.32 35.62
CA GLY A 963 -47.12 -31.14 34.81
C GLY A 963 -48.33 -30.74 35.68
N GLY A 964 -49.11 -29.76 35.22
CA GLY A 964 -50.25 -29.21 35.97
C GLY A 964 -51.14 -28.28 35.18
#